data_AF-A0A3A6TL53-F1
#
_entry.id   AF-A0A3A6TL53-F1
#
_cell.length_a   1.000
_cell.length_b   1.000
_cell.length_c   1.000
_cell.angle_alpha   90.00
_cell.angle_beta   90.00
_cell.angle_gamma   90.00
#
_symmetry.space_group_name_H-M   'P 1'
#
loop_
_entity.id
_entity.type
_entity.pdbx_description
1 polymer ?
#
loop_
_entity_poly.entity_id
_entity_poly.type
_entity_poly.pdbx_seq_one_letter_code
_entity_poly.pdbx_strand_id
1 'polypeptide(L)'
;MNDDAVLEQQTFLAVPYEKREQARKAIGQLPNGNNALSFDGDLGLWFARTGTPLSKVEPWLPNPDLFQTPTHQDPVIELSQILEASGFVLPESPIFDGQKHRVATQDDKRGQKSGVYCAYNDGHPAGWYQDHRNHSEPQKWSASFSHSDPLAKLHIKAHQANKRTLREITTAKRYQHYAKRCSQAFQLMPHAKVDQSYLVKKDVQPFPDVMQDKKGRLVIPLMDENHNIHSLQRISPNGFKCLKKAAQKTGHFFVVGYKPLKNGEPILYAEGYATAASIAEATNRSVVMTVDAGNMPKVAEKLKATYPDSQHLFLADDDRKNTINKGIEKARESANLTHGHLLSPSFIVDEQEAGMTDFNDLHISRGLGTVKSQIETYLERCWPQLKNKPKAAELNSITLVGEQAISPAETSKPKPANQQLNDQLKPLTKLGHTDAQTDENTENTKPIEPKPNTLPDRISKLYLEVDSKYYFSSRPKCLAFIDKGNKLQTKLSHTQVISDLLSIAKQRNWEFIKLSGTKAFKRQAWLQASVQNMNVRGYRPDKEDVKKLQALQAKSSVPATQAITPKDEQLNEIVQVKPSKPLDKQATLKAAQKFSQSLQPEAQKQFMKKVMHKLEHFFLKPQKTEHLSTQTIKEPQHDQQLEH
;
A
#
# COMPACT_ATOMS: atom_id res chain seq x y z
N MET A 1 26.65 29.77 -22.36
CA MET A 1 27.52 28.68 -21.90
C MET A 1 26.97 27.41 -22.52
N ASN A 2 27.81 26.42 -22.87
CA ASN A 2 27.28 25.12 -23.27
C ASN A 2 26.90 24.37 -22.00
N ASP A 3 25.61 24.09 -21.82
CA ASP A 3 25.15 23.15 -20.81
C ASP A 3 25.43 21.73 -21.34
N ASP A 4 26.66 21.28 -21.18
CA ASP A 4 27.08 19.89 -21.44
C ASP A 4 26.11 18.95 -20.72
N ALA A 5 25.43 18.08 -21.48
CA ALA A 5 24.45 17.15 -20.94
C ALA A 5 25.09 16.31 -19.82
N VAL A 6 24.42 16.18 -18.68
CA VAL A 6 24.93 15.42 -17.52
C VAL A 6 24.21 14.09 -17.35
N LEU A 7 24.90 13.10 -16.78
CA LEU A 7 24.31 11.81 -16.41
C LEU A 7 23.15 11.98 -15.42
N GLU A 8 21.94 11.61 -15.83
CA GLU A 8 20.75 11.56 -14.93
C GLU A 8 20.90 10.50 -13.81
N GLN A 9 21.68 9.45 -14.06
CA GLN A 9 21.84 8.30 -13.18
C GLN A 9 23.28 7.80 -13.14
N GLN A 10 23.66 7.11 -12.06
CA GLN A 10 24.93 6.39 -11.98
C GLN A 10 25.09 5.45 -13.18
N THR A 11 26.26 5.50 -13.82
CA THR A 11 26.57 4.74 -15.03
C THR A 11 27.92 4.05 -14.87
N PHE A 12 27.93 2.73 -14.98
CA PHE A 12 29.13 1.90 -14.98
C PHE A 12 29.90 2.03 -16.30
N LEU A 13 31.22 2.03 -16.18
CA LEU A 13 32.17 2.35 -17.24
C LEU A 13 33.14 1.19 -17.46
N ALA A 14 33.52 0.97 -18.71
CA ALA A 14 34.53 0.02 -19.12
C ALA A 14 35.90 0.72 -19.14
N VAL A 15 36.49 0.89 -17.95
CA VAL A 15 37.81 1.51 -17.76
C VAL A 15 38.85 0.40 -17.51
N PRO A 16 39.75 0.10 -18.48
CA PRO A 16 40.85 -0.84 -18.26
C PRO A 16 41.79 -0.39 -17.13
N TYR A 17 42.44 -1.36 -16.48
CA TYR A 17 43.29 -1.12 -15.31
C TYR A 17 44.43 -0.13 -15.62
N GLU A 18 45.01 -0.24 -16.82
CA GLU A 18 46.10 0.56 -17.35
C GLU A 18 45.68 2.01 -17.59
N LYS A 19 44.40 2.22 -17.94
CA LYS A 19 43.82 3.53 -18.28
C LYS A 19 43.13 4.22 -17.09
N ARG A 20 43.08 3.61 -15.90
CA ARG A 20 42.39 4.15 -14.71
C ARG A 20 42.78 5.60 -14.38
N GLU A 21 44.06 5.95 -14.52
CA GLU A 21 44.56 7.31 -14.24
C GLU A 21 44.18 8.32 -15.32
N GLN A 22 44.02 7.88 -16.57
CA GLN A 22 43.52 8.71 -17.67
C GLN A 22 42.03 9.00 -17.45
N ALA A 23 41.23 7.97 -17.14
CA ALA A 23 39.81 8.13 -16.80
C ALA A 23 39.60 9.03 -15.57
N ARG A 24 40.41 8.85 -14.51
CA ARG A 24 40.38 9.68 -13.28
C ARG A 24 40.64 11.16 -13.58
N LYS A 25 41.61 11.47 -14.44
CA LYS A 25 41.93 12.85 -14.85
C LYS A 25 40.86 13.45 -15.79
N ALA A 26 40.36 12.68 -16.75
CA ALA A 26 39.35 13.15 -17.71
C ALA A 26 37.99 13.44 -17.04
N ILE A 27 37.53 12.54 -16.18
CA ILE A 27 36.24 12.66 -15.49
C ILE A 27 36.34 13.67 -14.34
N GLY A 28 37.34 13.54 -13.47
CA GLY A 28 37.61 14.49 -12.40
C GLY A 28 36.56 14.51 -11.29
N GLN A 29 36.12 15.73 -10.92
CA GLN A 29 35.22 15.99 -9.79
C GLN A 29 33.90 16.64 -10.24
N LEU A 30 32.86 16.43 -9.43
CA LEU A 30 31.58 17.12 -9.53
C LEU A 30 31.67 18.54 -8.95
N PRO A 31 30.72 19.45 -9.27
CA PRO A 31 30.68 20.81 -8.70
C PRO A 31 30.59 20.89 -7.16
N ASN A 32 30.25 19.79 -6.49
CA ASN A 32 30.22 19.68 -5.03
C ASN A 32 31.52 19.14 -4.41
N GLY A 33 32.63 19.11 -5.17
CA GLY A 33 33.96 18.66 -4.73
C GLY A 33 34.16 17.14 -4.64
N ASN A 34 33.10 16.33 -4.80
CA ASN A 34 33.23 14.87 -4.77
C ASN A 34 33.81 14.34 -6.09
N ASN A 35 34.60 13.27 -6.01
CA ASN A 35 35.09 12.56 -7.20
C ASN A 35 33.90 12.02 -8.01
N ALA A 36 33.82 12.44 -9.28
CA ALA A 36 32.76 12.06 -10.21
C ALA A 36 32.92 10.59 -10.65
N LEU A 37 34.16 10.11 -10.73
CA LEU A 37 34.52 8.71 -10.92
C LEU A 37 34.71 7.99 -9.58
N SER A 38 34.18 6.79 -9.46
CA SER A 38 34.31 5.92 -8.27
C SER A 38 34.42 4.45 -8.70
N PHE A 39 34.90 3.58 -7.80
CA PHE A 39 35.01 2.13 -8.06
C PHE A 39 34.01 1.34 -7.20
N ASP A 40 33.39 0.34 -7.81
CA ASP A 40 32.51 -0.65 -7.18
C ASP A 40 33.32 -1.93 -6.96
N GLY A 41 33.55 -2.31 -5.71
CA GLY A 41 34.39 -3.45 -5.34
C GLY A 41 33.75 -4.80 -5.65
N ASP A 42 32.43 -4.92 -5.46
CA ASP A 42 31.68 -6.17 -5.64
C ASP A 42 31.51 -6.50 -7.12
N LEU A 43 31.22 -5.48 -7.93
CA LEU A 43 31.15 -5.59 -9.38
C LEU A 43 32.53 -5.50 -10.05
N GLY A 44 33.57 -5.04 -9.34
CA GLY A 44 34.90 -4.82 -9.91
C GLY A 44 34.87 -3.87 -11.11
N LEU A 45 34.05 -2.82 -11.04
CA LEU A 45 33.78 -1.88 -12.13
C LEU A 45 33.98 -0.44 -11.68
N TRP A 46 34.43 0.41 -12.60
CA TRP A 46 34.36 1.86 -12.42
C TRP A 46 32.97 2.38 -12.73
N PHE A 47 32.53 3.45 -12.07
CA PHE A 47 31.27 4.12 -12.36
C PHE A 47 31.39 5.65 -12.24
N ALA A 48 30.69 6.35 -13.12
CA ALA A 48 30.44 7.78 -13.00
C ALA A 48 29.16 8.05 -12.21
N ARG A 49 29.18 9.08 -11.37
CA ARG A 49 28.04 9.53 -10.56
C ARG A 49 27.05 10.36 -11.38
N THR A 50 25.79 10.41 -10.94
CA THR A 50 24.81 11.39 -11.40
C THR A 50 25.38 12.81 -11.36
N GLY A 51 25.12 13.61 -12.39
CA GLY A 51 25.65 14.98 -12.53
C GLY A 51 27.04 15.07 -13.19
N THR A 52 27.65 13.94 -13.59
CA THR A 52 28.89 13.96 -14.40
C THR A 52 28.58 14.36 -15.85
N PRO A 53 29.32 15.29 -16.48
CA PRO A 53 29.17 15.62 -17.90
C PRO A 53 29.38 14.40 -18.81
N LEU A 54 28.48 14.21 -19.78
CA LEU A 54 28.44 13.07 -20.70
C LEU A 54 29.70 13.02 -21.58
N SER A 55 30.13 14.18 -22.07
CA SER A 55 31.37 14.42 -22.83
C SER A 55 32.64 13.84 -22.18
N LYS A 56 32.67 13.73 -20.85
CA LYS A 56 33.80 13.17 -20.09
C LYS A 56 33.74 11.65 -19.91
N VAL A 57 32.55 11.05 -20.02
CA VAL A 57 32.32 9.61 -19.78
C VAL A 57 32.14 8.81 -21.06
N GLU A 58 31.75 9.45 -22.17
CA GLU A 58 31.60 8.85 -23.50
C GLU A 58 32.77 7.92 -23.91
N PRO A 59 34.06 8.29 -23.77
CA PRO A 59 35.19 7.42 -24.13
C PRO A 59 35.33 6.14 -23.28
N TRP A 60 34.54 6.02 -22.21
CA TRP A 60 34.60 4.95 -21.22
C TRP A 60 33.27 4.16 -21.13
N LEU A 61 32.30 4.45 -22.00
CA LEU A 61 31.03 3.72 -22.04
C LEU A 61 31.23 2.28 -22.58
N PRO A 62 30.33 1.34 -22.26
CA PRO A 62 30.35 0.01 -22.87
C PRO A 62 30.15 0.08 -24.39
N ASN A 63 31.13 -0.36 -25.18
CA ASN A 63 31.03 -0.39 -26.64
C ASN A 63 30.30 -1.66 -27.11
N PRO A 64 29.14 -1.56 -27.80
CA PRO A 64 28.43 -2.71 -28.36
C PRO A 64 29.24 -3.54 -29.36
N ASP A 65 30.17 -2.93 -30.11
CA ASP A 65 30.96 -3.63 -31.14
C ASP A 65 31.90 -4.70 -30.53
N LEU A 66 32.16 -4.62 -29.22
CA LEU A 66 32.95 -5.60 -28.47
C LEU A 66 32.09 -6.73 -27.87
N PHE A 67 30.77 -6.74 -28.11
CA PHE A 67 29.87 -7.83 -27.70
C PHE A 67 29.83 -8.90 -28.80
N GLN A 68 30.91 -9.67 -28.94
CA GLN A 68 31.04 -10.64 -30.03
C GLN A 68 30.00 -11.78 -29.96
N THR A 69 29.61 -12.27 -31.14
CA THR A 69 28.55 -13.25 -31.33
C THR A 69 28.92 -14.67 -30.88
N PRO A 70 27.93 -15.50 -30.48
CA PRO A 70 28.15 -16.85 -29.97
C PRO A 70 28.78 -17.79 -31.01
N THR A 71 29.67 -18.67 -30.53
CA THR A 71 30.65 -19.40 -31.36
C THR A 71 30.34 -20.88 -31.59
N HIS A 72 29.25 -21.41 -31.05
CA HIS A 72 28.92 -22.84 -31.17
C HIS A 72 27.46 -23.14 -31.53
N GLN A 73 26.50 -22.34 -31.05
CA GLN A 73 25.08 -22.51 -31.35
C GLN A 73 24.34 -21.17 -31.16
N ASP A 74 23.20 -20.99 -31.84
CA ASP A 74 22.32 -19.84 -31.62
C ASP A 74 21.69 -19.95 -30.19
N PRO A 75 21.82 -18.92 -29.33
CA PRO A 75 21.23 -18.88 -28.00
C PRO A 75 19.71 -19.10 -27.98
N VAL A 76 19.01 -18.74 -29.07
CA VAL A 76 17.58 -19.00 -29.22
C VAL A 76 17.32 -20.51 -29.32
N ILE A 77 18.15 -21.24 -30.06
CA ILE A 77 18.05 -22.70 -30.22
C ILE A 77 18.50 -23.39 -28.92
N GLU A 78 19.60 -22.95 -28.31
CA GLU A 78 20.10 -23.46 -27.02
C GLU A 78 19.02 -23.36 -25.93
N LEU A 79 18.39 -22.18 -25.78
CA LEU A 79 17.29 -22.00 -24.83
C LEU A 79 16.04 -22.80 -25.22
N SER A 80 15.74 -22.96 -26.51
CA SER A 80 14.60 -23.79 -26.96
C SER A 80 14.79 -25.23 -26.48
N GLN A 81 15.95 -25.83 -26.74
CA GLN A 81 16.27 -27.20 -26.37
C GLN A 81 16.24 -27.41 -24.84
N ILE A 82 16.75 -26.45 -24.07
CA ILE A 82 16.73 -26.53 -22.60
C ILE A 82 15.30 -26.43 -22.04
N LEU A 83 14.45 -25.59 -22.63
CA LEU A 83 13.03 -25.48 -22.25
C LEU A 83 12.26 -26.76 -22.61
N GLU A 84 12.43 -27.27 -23.84
CA GLU A 84 11.78 -28.50 -24.32
C GLU A 84 12.20 -29.73 -23.51
N ALA A 85 13.50 -29.89 -23.22
CA ALA A 85 14.03 -30.93 -22.33
C ALA A 85 13.52 -30.78 -20.88
N SER A 86 13.15 -29.57 -20.47
CA SER A 86 12.49 -29.29 -19.18
C SER A 86 10.96 -29.44 -19.22
N GLY A 87 10.40 -30.04 -20.30
CA GLY A 87 8.97 -30.30 -20.44
C GLY A 87 8.13 -29.10 -20.89
N PHE A 88 8.72 -28.02 -21.39
CA PHE A 88 7.98 -26.86 -21.91
C PHE A 88 7.53 -27.11 -23.35
N VAL A 89 6.34 -26.64 -23.70
CA VAL A 89 5.77 -26.75 -25.05
C VAL A 89 5.81 -25.37 -25.71
N LEU A 90 6.76 -25.19 -26.61
CA LEU A 90 7.01 -23.94 -27.34
C LEU A 90 6.25 -23.94 -28.68
N PRO A 91 5.27 -23.04 -28.90
CA PRO A 91 4.63 -22.89 -30.21
C PRO A 91 5.45 -22.00 -31.17
N GLU A 92 6.35 -21.19 -30.62
CA GLU A 92 7.18 -20.18 -31.27
C GLU A 92 8.52 -20.12 -30.51
N SER A 93 9.60 -19.68 -31.17
CA SER A 93 10.94 -19.58 -30.57
C SER A 93 10.99 -18.62 -29.37
N PRO A 94 11.86 -18.86 -28.36
CA PRO A 94 11.95 -18.02 -27.17
C PRO A 94 12.28 -16.55 -27.46
N ILE A 95 11.61 -15.63 -26.77
CA ILE A 95 11.76 -14.18 -26.96
C ILE A 95 12.73 -13.59 -25.92
N PHE A 96 13.71 -12.82 -26.38
CA PHE A 96 14.83 -12.28 -25.59
C PHE A 96 14.66 -10.79 -25.20
N ASP A 97 13.43 -10.38 -24.92
CA ASP A 97 13.06 -8.99 -24.59
C ASP A 97 13.22 -8.62 -23.10
N GLY A 98 13.64 -9.57 -22.26
CA GLY A 98 13.72 -9.41 -20.81
C GLY A 98 12.37 -9.41 -20.09
N GLN A 99 11.29 -9.85 -20.74
CA GLN A 99 9.96 -9.99 -20.15
C GLN A 99 9.66 -11.45 -19.76
N LYS A 100 8.62 -11.65 -18.95
CA LYS A 100 8.15 -12.97 -18.52
C LYS A 100 7.14 -13.54 -19.53
N HIS A 101 7.55 -14.54 -20.29
CA HIS A 101 6.69 -15.23 -21.25
C HIS A 101 6.07 -16.48 -20.63
N ARG A 102 4.77 -16.68 -20.88
CA ARG A 102 3.97 -17.81 -20.37
C ARG A 102 3.68 -18.80 -21.50
N VAL A 103 4.11 -20.04 -21.30
CA VAL A 103 3.95 -21.14 -22.27
C VAL A 103 3.34 -22.37 -21.58
N ALA A 104 2.83 -23.29 -22.39
CA ALA A 104 2.35 -24.57 -21.89
C ALA A 104 3.54 -25.48 -21.52
N THR A 105 3.23 -26.55 -20.81
CA THR A 105 4.15 -27.62 -20.40
C THR A 105 3.48 -28.97 -20.67
N GLN A 106 4.21 -30.08 -20.68
CA GLN A 106 3.67 -31.38 -21.07
C GLN A 106 2.51 -31.84 -20.16
N ASP A 107 2.53 -31.51 -18.86
CA ASP A 107 1.44 -31.81 -17.93
C ASP A 107 0.33 -30.72 -17.86
N ASP A 108 0.33 -29.70 -18.73
CA ASP A 108 -0.73 -28.67 -18.75
C ASP A 108 -1.99 -29.18 -19.47
N LYS A 109 -3.17 -29.04 -18.85
CA LYS A 109 -4.46 -29.28 -19.52
C LYS A 109 -4.73 -28.17 -20.55
N ARG A 110 -5.45 -28.47 -21.62
CA ARG A 110 -5.73 -27.56 -22.75
C ARG A 110 -6.10 -26.13 -22.29
N GLY A 111 -5.22 -25.18 -22.57
CA GLY A 111 -5.37 -23.75 -22.22
C GLY A 111 -4.60 -23.30 -20.97
N GLN A 112 -4.04 -24.21 -20.18
CA GLN A 112 -3.12 -23.90 -19.08
C GLN A 112 -1.73 -23.52 -19.61
N LYS A 113 -0.99 -22.74 -18.80
CA LYS A 113 0.34 -22.21 -19.09
C LYS A 113 1.17 -22.12 -17.80
N SER A 114 1.51 -23.28 -17.24
CA SER A 114 2.22 -23.38 -15.95
C SER A 114 3.68 -22.91 -16.06
N GLY A 115 4.30 -23.18 -17.20
CA GLY A 115 5.66 -22.73 -17.52
C GLY A 115 5.78 -21.20 -17.65
N VAL A 116 6.90 -20.67 -17.18
CA VAL A 116 7.35 -19.29 -17.46
C VAL A 116 8.84 -19.27 -17.75
N TYR A 117 9.26 -18.47 -18.72
CA TYR A 117 10.67 -18.14 -18.94
C TYR A 117 10.85 -16.62 -19.07
N CYS A 118 12.11 -16.17 -18.98
CA CYS A 118 12.52 -14.79 -19.16
C CYS A 118 13.97 -14.79 -19.66
N ALA A 119 14.21 -14.31 -20.87
CA ALA A 119 15.53 -14.25 -21.49
C ALA A 119 15.91 -12.81 -21.84
N TYR A 120 17.19 -12.48 -21.68
CA TYR A 120 17.75 -11.14 -21.90
C TYR A 120 18.79 -11.18 -23.03
N ASN A 121 18.90 -10.11 -23.80
CA ASN A 121 19.94 -9.93 -24.84
C ASN A 121 20.85 -8.72 -24.52
N ASP A 122 21.44 -8.69 -23.33
CA ASP A 122 22.35 -7.61 -22.89
C ASP A 122 23.82 -7.95 -23.16
N GLY A 123 24.15 -8.23 -24.43
CA GLY A 123 25.50 -8.61 -24.90
C GLY A 123 25.83 -10.09 -24.75
N HIS A 124 25.67 -10.65 -23.54
CA HIS A 124 25.73 -12.11 -23.31
C HIS A 124 24.31 -12.59 -22.96
N PRO A 125 23.63 -13.34 -23.85
CA PRO A 125 22.31 -13.83 -23.55
C PRO A 125 22.28 -14.75 -22.33
N ALA A 126 21.27 -14.55 -21.50
CA ALA A 126 21.05 -15.27 -20.25
C ALA A 126 19.58 -15.13 -19.83
N GLY A 127 19.13 -15.98 -18.90
CA GLY A 127 17.74 -16.01 -18.50
C GLY A 127 17.45 -16.95 -17.33
N TRP A 128 16.18 -17.22 -17.13
CA TRP A 128 15.69 -18.22 -16.19
C TRP A 128 14.33 -18.76 -16.63
N TYR A 129 13.99 -19.95 -16.14
CA TYR A 129 12.71 -20.62 -16.41
C TYR A 129 12.20 -21.38 -15.19
N GLN A 130 10.88 -21.57 -15.11
CA GLN A 130 10.21 -22.26 -14.00
C GLN A 130 8.86 -22.85 -14.44
N ASP A 131 8.65 -24.16 -14.26
CA ASP A 131 7.30 -24.67 -14.02
C ASP A 131 7.02 -24.54 -12.52
N HIS A 132 5.97 -23.83 -12.13
CA HIS A 132 5.64 -23.59 -10.71
C HIS A 132 5.23 -24.84 -9.94
N ARG A 133 4.92 -25.95 -10.63
CA ARG A 133 4.54 -27.25 -10.06
C ARG A 133 5.77 -28.10 -9.77
N ASN A 134 6.68 -28.19 -10.73
CA ASN A 134 7.83 -29.10 -10.71
C ASN A 134 9.09 -28.43 -10.15
N HIS A 135 9.23 -27.10 -10.25
CA HIS A 135 10.39 -26.35 -9.76
C HIS A 135 10.00 -25.44 -8.58
N SER A 136 10.57 -25.70 -7.40
CA SER A 136 10.44 -24.82 -6.23
C SER A 136 11.00 -23.42 -6.52
N GLU A 137 12.16 -23.34 -7.18
CA GLU A 137 12.85 -22.10 -7.57
C GLU A 137 13.12 -22.00 -9.10
N PRO A 138 13.29 -20.77 -9.64
CA PRO A 138 13.71 -20.54 -11.02
C PRO A 138 15.06 -21.18 -11.36
N GLN A 139 15.07 -22.01 -12.41
CA GLN A 139 16.29 -22.54 -13.01
C GLN A 139 16.95 -21.46 -13.85
N LYS A 140 18.27 -21.30 -13.74
CA LYS A 140 19.04 -20.26 -14.45
C LYS A 140 19.64 -20.82 -15.73
N TRP A 141 19.73 -19.99 -16.75
CA TRP A 141 20.46 -20.30 -17.99
C TRP A 141 21.33 -19.11 -18.41
N SER A 142 22.43 -19.41 -19.09
CA SER A 142 23.33 -18.46 -19.75
C SER A 142 23.86 -19.13 -21.00
N ALA A 143 23.83 -18.44 -22.14
CA ALA A 143 24.25 -19.02 -23.40
C ALA A 143 25.71 -19.48 -23.40
N SER A 144 26.01 -20.49 -24.21
CA SER A 144 27.31 -21.17 -24.23
C SER A 144 28.33 -20.44 -25.11
N PHE A 145 29.28 -19.71 -24.51
CA PHE A 145 30.30 -18.90 -25.21
C PHE A 145 31.75 -19.28 -24.89
N SER A 146 32.62 -19.21 -25.90
CA SER A 146 34.08 -19.29 -25.75
C SER A 146 34.76 -17.91 -25.68
N HIS A 147 34.54 -17.14 -24.60
CA HIS A 147 35.15 -15.82 -24.45
C HIS A 147 36.62 -15.88 -23.96
N SER A 148 37.59 -15.54 -24.82
CA SER A 148 39.00 -15.39 -24.45
C SER A 148 39.34 -13.97 -23.95
N ASP A 149 39.06 -12.94 -24.76
CA ASP A 149 39.46 -11.53 -24.52
C ASP A 149 38.98 -10.95 -23.16
N PRO A 150 39.89 -10.39 -22.33
CA PRO A 150 39.54 -9.62 -21.14
C PRO A 150 38.81 -8.29 -21.40
N LEU A 151 39.07 -7.61 -22.53
CA LEU A 151 38.49 -6.29 -22.79
C LEU A 151 37.00 -6.36 -23.12
N ALA A 152 36.61 -7.25 -24.05
CA ALA A 152 35.21 -7.57 -24.35
C ALA A 152 34.43 -7.92 -23.07
N LYS A 153 35.00 -8.78 -22.21
CA LYS A 153 34.40 -9.13 -20.90
C LYS A 153 34.14 -7.90 -20.02
N LEU A 154 35.06 -6.93 -19.98
CA LEU A 154 34.89 -5.69 -19.22
C LEU A 154 33.74 -4.83 -19.78
N HIS A 155 33.67 -4.63 -21.10
CA HIS A 155 32.57 -3.87 -21.71
C HIS A 155 31.22 -4.58 -21.54
N ILE A 156 31.14 -5.90 -21.73
CA ILE A 156 29.91 -6.69 -21.48
C ILE A 156 29.47 -6.55 -20.01
N LYS A 157 30.38 -6.70 -19.05
CA LYS A 157 30.07 -6.59 -17.60
C LYS A 157 29.53 -5.20 -17.24
N ALA A 158 30.13 -4.14 -17.76
CA ALA A 158 29.66 -2.76 -17.55
C ALA A 158 28.30 -2.51 -18.22
N HIS A 159 28.05 -3.08 -19.41
CA HIS A 159 26.74 -2.99 -20.08
C HIS A 159 25.63 -3.67 -19.28
N GLN A 160 25.87 -4.89 -18.79
CA GLN A 160 24.93 -5.64 -17.97
C GLN A 160 24.60 -4.91 -16.66
N ALA A 161 25.61 -4.33 -16.00
CA ALA A 161 25.41 -3.52 -14.80
C ALA A 161 24.49 -2.32 -15.08
N ASN A 162 24.74 -1.56 -16.16
CA ASN A 162 23.88 -0.45 -16.58
C ASN A 162 22.45 -0.86 -16.91
N LYS A 163 22.27 -1.96 -17.67
CA LYS A 163 20.94 -2.52 -18.00
C LYS A 163 20.18 -2.97 -16.75
N ARG A 164 20.89 -3.58 -15.79
CA ARG A 164 20.33 -3.97 -14.49
C ARG A 164 19.88 -2.74 -13.68
N THR A 165 20.74 -1.74 -13.50
CA THR A 165 20.41 -0.49 -12.79
C THR A 165 19.20 0.21 -13.41
N LEU A 166 19.13 0.29 -14.75
CA LEU A 166 17.98 0.87 -15.45
C LEU A 166 16.67 0.06 -15.23
N ARG A 167 16.74 -1.28 -15.21
CA ARG A 167 15.59 -2.15 -14.87
C ARG A 167 15.12 -1.97 -13.43
N GLU A 168 16.04 -1.85 -12.49
CA GLU A 168 15.75 -1.63 -11.06
C GLU A 168 15.09 -0.26 -10.85
N ILE A 169 15.64 0.81 -11.43
CA ILE A 169 15.06 2.17 -11.42
C ILE A 169 13.67 2.19 -12.08
N THR A 170 13.52 1.56 -13.25
CA THR A 170 12.23 1.51 -13.98
C THR A 170 11.19 0.72 -13.19
N THR A 171 11.60 -0.36 -12.52
CA THR A 171 10.74 -1.16 -11.65
C THR A 171 10.32 -0.39 -10.40
N ALA A 172 11.23 0.36 -9.77
CA ALA A 172 10.93 1.22 -8.62
C ALA A 172 9.95 2.35 -8.99
N LYS A 173 10.20 3.09 -10.08
CA LYS A 173 9.28 4.12 -10.62
C LYS A 173 7.88 3.55 -10.88
N ARG A 174 7.81 2.34 -11.47
CA ARG A 174 6.56 1.60 -11.72
C ARG A 174 5.84 1.19 -10.43
N TYR A 175 6.55 0.64 -9.45
CA TYR A 175 5.97 0.25 -8.16
C TYR A 175 5.45 1.47 -7.38
N GLN A 176 6.22 2.57 -7.31
CA GLN A 176 5.78 3.83 -6.69
C GLN A 176 4.50 4.38 -7.34
N HIS A 177 4.42 4.35 -8.67
CA HIS A 177 3.22 4.75 -9.41
C HIS A 177 2.00 3.88 -9.04
N TYR A 178 2.16 2.55 -8.99
CA TYR A 178 1.07 1.65 -8.63
C TYR A 178 0.70 1.71 -7.15
N ALA A 179 1.65 1.87 -6.22
CA ALA A 179 1.39 2.07 -4.79
C ALA A 179 0.50 3.31 -4.56
N LYS A 180 0.82 4.44 -5.21
CA LYS A 180 -0.01 5.65 -5.18
C LYS A 180 -1.43 5.38 -5.70
N ARG A 181 -1.59 4.75 -6.88
CA ARG A 181 -2.92 4.45 -7.45
C ARG A 181 -3.70 3.42 -6.63
N CYS A 182 -3.05 2.44 -6.02
CA CYS A 182 -3.65 1.48 -5.10
C CYS A 182 -4.16 2.17 -3.84
N SER A 183 -3.33 3.04 -3.23
CA SER A 183 -3.69 3.82 -2.03
C SER A 183 -4.91 4.73 -2.31
N GLN A 184 -4.88 5.50 -3.41
CA GLN A 184 -5.99 6.38 -3.80
C GLN A 184 -7.29 5.59 -4.07
N ALA A 185 -7.21 4.46 -4.78
CA ALA A 185 -8.38 3.63 -5.05
C ALA A 185 -8.95 3.00 -3.76
N PHE A 186 -8.09 2.57 -2.84
CA PHE A 186 -8.48 1.96 -1.57
C PHE A 186 -9.24 2.93 -0.67
N GLN A 187 -8.77 4.18 -0.54
CA GLN A 187 -9.39 5.24 0.26
C GLN A 187 -10.84 5.57 -0.18
N LEU A 188 -11.19 5.28 -1.44
CA LEU A 188 -12.51 5.54 -2.02
C LEU A 188 -13.44 4.33 -2.03
N MET A 189 -12.97 3.15 -1.59
CA MET A 189 -13.82 1.96 -1.50
C MET A 189 -14.66 2.01 -0.22
N PRO A 190 -15.90 1.52 -0.23
CA PRO A 190 -16.49 1.05 1.00
C PRO A 190 -15.62 -0.08 1.55
N HIS A 191 -15.46 -0.08 2.86
CA HIS A 191 -15.17 -1.27 3.63
C HIS A 191 -16.09 -2.46 3.24
N ALA A 192 -15.71 -3.70 3.57
CA ALA A 192 -16.48 -4.87 3.17
C ALA A 192 -17.75 -5.09 3.99
N LYS A 193 -18.85 -5.42 3.28
CA LYS A 193 -20.01 -6.07 3.90
C LYS A 193 -19.74 -7.55 4.22
N VAL A 194 -20.71 -8.17 4.88
CA VAL A 194 -20.57 -9.33 5.78
C VAL A 194 -21.41 -10.54 5.36
N ASP A 195 -22.34 -10.26 4.45
CA ASP A 195 -23.18 -11.10 3.60
C ASP A 195 -22.50 -11.40 2.25
N GLN A 196 -21.26 -10.93 2.05
CA GLN A 196 -20.53 -11.08 0.80
C GLN A 196 -20.21 -12.57 0.56
N SER A 197 -20.55 -13.07 -0.62
CA SER A 197 -20.60 -14.51 -0.93
C SER A 197 -19.31 -15.30 -0.64
N TYR A 198 -18.13 -14.70 -0.77
CA TYR A 198 -16.86 -15.36 -0.43
C TYR A 198 -16.68 -15.50 1.09
N LEU A 199 -17.02 -14.45 1.85
CA LEU A 199 -16.95 -14.46 3.31
C LEU A 199 -17.91 -15.49 3.90
N VAL A 200 -19.15 -15.53 3.39
CA VAL A 200 -20.16 -16.52 3.77
C VAL A 200 -19.71 -17.94 3.38
N LYS A 201 -19.15 -18.13 2.17
CA LYS A 201 -18.70 -19.46 1.70
C LYS A 201 -17.52 -20.04 2.50
N LYS A 202 -16.65 -19.20 3.09
CA LYS A 202 -15.53 -19.63 3.94
C LYS A 202 -15.79 -19.37 5.45
N ASP A 203 -17.00 -18.97 5.82
CA ASP A 203 -17.48 -18.60 7.17
C ASP A 203 -16.52 -17.70 7.98
N VAL A 204 -16.08 -16.59 7.37
CA VAL A 204 -15.12 -15.65 8.01
C VAL A 204 -15.62 -14.21 7.96
N GLN A 205 -15.34 -13.42 9.01
CA GLN A 205 -15.70 -12.01 9.05
C GLN A 205 -14.83 -11.18 8.09
N PRO A 206 -15.30 -10.00 7.64
CA PRO A 206 -14.41 -8.97 7.10
C PRO A 206 -13.70 -8.27 8.27
N PHE A 207 -12.41 -8.53 8.42
CA PHE A 207 -11.57 -7.84 9.39
C PHE A 207 -11.38 -6.35 9.04
N PRO A 208 -10.87 -5.53 9.98
CA PRO A 208 -10.40 -4.19 9.68
C PRO A 208 -9.48 -4.21 8.44
N ASP A 209 -9.68 -3.23 7.58
CA ASP A 209 -8.98 -2.99 6.32
C ASP A 209 -9.18 -4.01 5.19
N VAL A 210 -10.18 -4.87 5.34
CA VAL A 210 -10.91 -5.48 4.22
C VAL A 210 -11.97 -4.50 3.66
N MET A 211 -12.01 -4.41 2.33
CA MET A 211 -12.86 -3.50 1.54
C MET A 211 -13.68 -4.26 0.49
N GLN A 212 -14.58 -3.56 -0.21
CA GLN A 212 -15.34 -4.10 -1.34
C GLN A 212 -15.34 -3.10 -2.52
N ASP A 213 -15.18 -3.59 -3.76
CA ASP A 213 -15.26 -2.74 -4.96
C ASP A 213 -16.68 -2.72 -5.58
N LYS A 214 -16.88 -1.83 -6.55
CA LYS A 214 -18.17 -1.65 -7.24
C LYS A 214 -18.60 -2.86 -8.10
N LYS A 215 -17.72 -3.83 -8.36
CA LYS A 215 -18.09 -5.14 -8.95
C LYS A 215 -18.46 -6.16 -7.85
N GLY A 216 -18.67 -5.73 -6.61
CA GLY A 216 -19.01 -6.56 -5.46
C GLY A 216 -17.86 -7.42 -4.92
N ARG A 217 -16.65 -7.31 -5.48
CA ARG A 217 -15.48 -8.11 -5.10
C ARG A 217 -14.88 -7.60 -3.80
N LEU A 218 -14.43 -8.48 -2.92
CA LEU A 218 -13.59 -8.09 -1.80
C LEU A 218 -12.28 -7.49 -2.31
N VAL A 219 -11.71 -6.55 -1.57
CA VAL A 219 -10.40 -5.95 -1.85
C VAL A 219 -9.59 -5.93 -0.55
N ILE A 220 -8.38 -6.47 -0.61
CA ILE A 220 -7.45 -6.61 0.51
C ILE A 220 -6.16 -5.84 0.16
N PRO A 221 -5.71 -4.91 1.01
CA PRO A 221 -4.52 -4.11 0.77
C PRO A 221 -3.27 -4.90 1.11
N LEU A 222 -2.27 -4.84 0.25
CA LEU A 222 -0.94 -5.37 0.54
C LEU A 222 -0.04 -4.21 0.95
N MET A 223 0.36 -4.23 2.22
CA MET A 223 1.08 -3.18 2.91
C MET A 223 2.55 -3.54 3.13
N ASP A 224 3.36 -2.53 3.41
CA ASP A 224 4.67 -2.68 4.04
C ASP A 224 4.57 -2.60 5.58
N GLU A 225 5.71 -2.82 6.24
CA GLU A 225 5.92 -2.67 7.68
C GLU A 225 5.62 -1.26 8.24
N ASN A 226 5.46 -0.25 7.38
CA ASN A 226 5.06 1.12 7.73
C ASN A 226 3.58 1.41 7.42
N HIS A 227 2.79 0.38 7.05
CA HIS A 227 1.39 0.44 6.63
C HIS A 227 1.09 1.20 5.32
N ASN A 228 2.08 1.45 4.46
CA ASN A 228 1.83 2.01 3.12
C ASN A 228 1.27 0.93 2.19
N ILE A 229 0.28 1.24 1.35
CA ILE A 229 -0.35 0.27 0.43
C ILE A 229 0.42 0.24 -0.91
N HIS A 230 1.05 -0.90 -1.21
CA HIS A 230 1.83 -1.11 -2.44
C HIS A 230 1.06 -1.86 -3.53
N SER A 231 0.09 -2.71 -3.13
CA SER A 231 -0.76 -3.47 -4.06
C SER A 231 -2.13 -3.77 -3.44
N LEU A 232 -3.03 -4.32 -4.25
CA LEU A 232 -4.37 -4.76 -3.85
C LEU A 232 -4.60 -6.17 -4.39
N GLN A 233 -4.95 -7.12 -3.52
CA GLN A 233 -5.63 -8.35 -3.93
C GLN A 233 -7.13 -8.08 -4.04
N ARG A 234 -7.81 -8.72 -4.99
CA ARG A 234 -9.26 -8.77 -5.11
C ARG A 234 -9.72 -10.22 -5.11
N ILE A 235 -10.85 -10.48 -4.46
CA ILE A 235 -11.49 -11.80 -4.43
C ILE A 235 -12.93 -11.63 -4.91
N SER A 236 -13.30 -12.28 -6.02
CA SER A 236 -14.66 -12.23 -6.56
C SER A 236 -15.61 -13.19 -5.83
N PRO A 237 -16.95 -13.03 -5.96
CA PRO A 237 -17.94 -13.86 -5.26
C PRO A 237 -17.78 -15.39 -5.45
N ASN A 238 -17.24 -15.83 -6.59
CA ASN A 238 -16.94 -17.24 -6.88
C ASN A 238 -15.62 -17.75 -6.24
N GLY A 239 -14.85 -16.89 -5.58
CA GLY A 239 -13.57 -17.21 -4.95
C GLY A 239 -12.32 -16.99 -5.81
N PHE A 240 -12.45 -16.58 -7.08
CA PHE A 240 -11.28 -16.26 -7.92
C PHE A 240 -10.52 -15.04 -7.35
N LYS A 241 -9.21 -15.23 -7.11
CA LYS A 241 -8.30 -14.25 -6.50
C LYS A 241 -7.43 -13.62 -7.59
N CYS A 242 -7.31 -12.29 -7.64
CA CYS A 242 -6.37 -11.60 -8.54
C CYS A 242 -5.65 -10.43 -7.85
N LEU A 243 -4.48 -10.05 -8.35
CA LEU A 243 -3.68 -8.92 -7.86
C LEU A 243 -3.72 -7.76 -8.87
N LYS A 244 -3.54 -6.51 -8.44
CA LYS A 244 -3.36 -5.41 -9.41
C LYS A 244 -2.08 -5.66 -10.23
N LYS A 245 -2.26 -5.91 -11.54
CA LYS A 245 -1.18 -6.11 -12.52
C LYS A 245 -0.13 -5.01 -12.38
N ALA A 246 1.14 -5.41 -12.39
CA ALA A 246 2.34 -4.56 -12.25
C ALA A 246 2.54 -3.79 -10.92
N ALA A 247 1.66 -3.96 -9.92
CA ALA A 247 1.89 -3.51 -8.56
C ALA A 247 2.80 -4.49 -7.77
N GLN A 248 3.43 -4.03 -6.69
CA GLN A 248 4.39 -4.84 -5.93
C GLN A 248 3.68 -5.78 -4.95
N LYS A 249 3.76 -7.10 -5.19
CA LYS A 249 3.33 -8.15 -4.24
C LYS A 249 4.45 -8.57 -3.31
N THR A 250 5.65 -8.82 -3.85
CA THR A 250 6.77 -9.45 -3.13
C THR A 250 7.20 -8.60 -1.94
N GLY A 251 7.29 -9.22 -0.76
CA GLY A 251 7.66 -8.55 0.50
C GLY A 251 6.58 -7.62 1.07
N HIS A 252 5.32 -7.82 0.66
CA HIS A 252 4.15 -7.07 1.13
C HIS A 252 3.04 -8.02 1.55
N PHE A 253 2.25 -7.63 2.54
CA PHE A 253 1.39 -8.51 3.32
C PHE A 253 0.14 -7.80 3.83
N PHE A 254 -0.77 -8.52 4.48
CA PHE A 254 -1.92 -7.93 5.17
C PHE A 254 -2.02 -8.47 6.61
N VAL A 255 -2.39 -7.63 7.57
CA VAL A 255 -2.53 -8.04 8.98
C VAL A 255 -4.00 -8.27 9.30
N VAL A 256 -4.40 -9.54 9.35
CA VAL A 256 -5.76 -9.96 9.71
C VAL A 256 -5.87 -9.99 11.23
N GLY A 257 -6.61 -9.05 11.81
CA GLY A 257 -6.79 -8.96 13.26
C GLY A 257 -7.41 -7.64 13.72
N TYR A 258 -7.66 -7.55 15.04
CA TYR A 258 -8.15 -6.32 15.69
C TYR A 258 -7.03 -5.54 16.43
N LYS A 259 -5.78 -5.98 16.31
CA LYS A 259 -4.61 -5.44 17.01
C LYS A 259 -3.48 -5.20 15.99
N PRO A 260 -2.64 -4.16 16.15
CA PRO A 260 -1.40 -4.07 15.40
C PRO A 260 -0.41 -5.14 15.88
N LEU A 261 0.55 -5.51 15.03
CA LEU A 261 1.72 -6.29 15.42
C LEU A 261 2.55 -5.52 16.46
N LYS A 262 3.21 -6.24 17.38
CA LYS A 262 4.08 -5.65 18.40
C LYS A 262 5.32 -6.52 18.59
N ASN A 263 6.47 -5.86 18.77
CA ASN A 263 7.71 -6.52 19.14
C ASN A 263 7.55 -7.24 20.50
N GLY A 264 8.04 -8.48 20.63
CA GLY A 264 7.87 -9.28 21.85
C GLY A 264 6.44 -9.81 22.08
N GLU A 265 5.60 -9.82 21.04
CA GLU A 265 4.41 -10.67 20.93
C GLU A 265 4.56 -11.61 19.73
N PRO A 266 4.05 -12.86 19.78
CA PRO A 266 4.16 -13.79 18.65
C PRO A 266 3.44 -13.29 17.40
N ILE A 267 4.11 -13.39 16.26
CA ILE A 267 3.58 -13.09 14.93
C ILE A 267 3.20 -14.42 14.27
N LEU A 268 1.92 -14.59 13.98
CA LEU A 268 1.37 -15.74 13.26
C LEU A 268 1.33 -15.39 11.76
N TYR A 269 1.59 -16.36 10.88
CA TYR A 269 1.60 -16.18 9.41
C TYR A 269 0.71 -17.22 8.76
N ALA A 270 0.01 -16.86 7.67
CA ALA A 270 -0.75 -17.79 6.83
C ALA A 270 -0.84 -17.26 5.39
N GLU A 271 -1.12 -18.12 4.41
CA GLU A 271 -1.14 -17.68 3.00
C GLU A 271 -2.41 -16.91 2.63
N GLY A 272 -3.57 -17.56 2.78
CA GLY A 272 -4.87 -17.06 2.38
C GLY A 272 -5.54 -16.16 3.41
N TYR A 273 -6.38 -15.23 2.94
CA TYR A 273 -7.22 -14.40 3.80
C TYR A 273 -8.12 -15.24 4.72
N ALA A 274 -8.77 -16.24 4.14
CA ALA A 274 -9.74 -17.08 4.83
C ALA A 274 -9.07 -17.91 5.95
N THR A 275 -7.92 -18.53 5.62
CA THR A 275 -7.00 -19.16 6.58
C THR A 275 -6.64 -18.21 7.72
N ALA A 276 -6.09 -17.03 7.39
CA ALA A 276 -5.67 -16.02 8.36
C ALA A 276 -6.82 -15.48 9.22
N ALA A 277 -8.02 -15.32 8.67
CA ALA A 277 -9.22 -14.88 9.37
C ALA A 277 -9.74 -15.96 10.33
N SER A 278 -9.85 -17.22 9.90
CA SER A 278 -10.21 -18.35 10.76
C SER A 278 -9.26 -18.47 11.96
N ILE A 279 -7.95 -18.33 11.74
CA ILE A 279 -6.95 -18.29 12.81
C ILE A 279 -7.14 -17.08 13.73
N ALA A 280 -7.37 -15.88 13.18
CA ALA A 280 -7.53 -14.64 13.96
C ALA A 280 -8.82 -14.63 14.79
N GLU A 281 -9.92 -15.21 14.30
CA GLU A 281 -11.18 -15.39 15.03
C GLU A 281 -11.03 -16.42 16.16
N ALA A 282 -10.39 -17.57 15.88
CA ALA A 282 -10.15 -18.62 16.85
C ALA A 282 -9.26 -18.18 18.02
N THR A 283 -8.15 -17.48 17.71
CA THR A 283 -7.11 -17.12 18.68
C THR A 283 -7.28 -15.72 19.29
N ASN A 284 -8.03 -14.81 18.65
CA ASN A 284 -8.03 -13.37 18.94
C ASN A 284 -6.61 -12.76 18.90
N ARG A 285 -5.72 -13.34 18.08
CA ARG A 285 -4.38 -12.81 17.76
C ARG A 285 -4.45 -12.04 16.43
N SER A 286 -3.30 -11.69 15.88
CA SER A 286 -3.21 -11.02 14.57
C SER A 286 -2.27 -11.81 13.69
N VAL A 287 -2.72 -12.04 12.46
CA VAL A 287 -2.16 -13.04 11.54
C VAL A 287 -1.74 -12.33 10.26
N VAL A 288 -0.50 -12.54 9.87
CA VAL A 288 0.10 -11.98 8.67
C VAL A 288 -0.28 -12.86 7.48
N MET A 289 -1.23 -12.38 6.69
CA MET A 289 -1.59 -12.94 5.40
C MET A 289 -0.49 -12.64 4.38
N THR A 290 0.16 -13.67 3.85
CA THR A 290 1.29 -13.55 2.92
C THR A 290 0.91 -13.67 1.45
N VAL A 291 -0.38 -13.85 1.12
CA VAL A 291 -0.94 -13.98 -0.26
C VAL A 291 -0.67 -15.33 -0.90
N ASP A 292 0.56 -15.85 -0.80
CA ASP A 292 0.98 -17.16 -1.29
C ASP A 292 2.32 -17.61 -0.64
N ALA A 293 2.58 -18.91 -0.70
CA ALA A 293 3.75 -19.61 -0.15
C ALA A 293 5.07 -18.91 -0.51
N GLY A 294 5.26 -18.62 -1.80
CA GLY A 294 6.49 -18.02 -2.33
C GLY A 294 6.74 -16.58 -1.88
N ASN A 295 5.76 -15.91 -1.27
CA ASN A 295 5.94 -14.60 -0.63
C ASN A 295 6.23 -14.72 0.88
N MET A 296 5.89 -15.84 1.53
CA MET A 296 6.01 -16.02 2.98
C MET A 296 7.44 -15.77 3.49
N PRO A 297 8.53 -16.31 2.88
CA PRO A 297 9.89 -16.03 3.33
C PRO A 297 10.27 -14.54 3.27
N LYS A 298 9.79 -13.82 2.23
CA LYS A 298 10.10 -12.40 2.01
C LYS A 298 9.27 -11.44 2.86
N VAL A 299 8.17 -11.92 3.43
CA VAL A 299 7.44 -11.22 4.50
C VAL A 299 8.05 -11.55 5.87
N ALA A 300 8.45 -12.81 6.11
CA ALA A 300 9.09 -13.26 7.33
C ALA A 300 10.43 -12.55 7.62
N GLU A 301 11.30 -12.47 6.62
CA GLU A 301 12.60 -11.77 6.63
C GLU A 301 12.45 -10.30 7.07
N LYS A 302 11.56 -9.55 6.41
CA LYS A 302 11.22 -8.15 6.76
C LYS A 302 10.68 -8.01 8.18
N LEU A 303 9.70 -8.84 8.55
CA LEU A 303 9.05 -8.74 9.85
C LEU A 303 9.96 -9.18 11.00
N LYS A 304 10.93 -10.07 10.78
CA LYS A 304 11.95 -10.39 11.78
C LYS A 304 12.91 -9.23 12.01
N ALA A 305 13.30 -8.51 10.96
CA ALA A 305 14.07 -7.27 11.09
C ALA A 305 13.28 -6.13 11.78
N THR A 306 11.96 -6.06 11.57
CA THR A 306 11.08 -5.06 12.19
C THR A 306 10.75 -5.37 13.65
N TYR A 307 10.60 -6.65 13.98
CA TYR A 307 10.17 -7.16 15.29
C TYR A 307 11.14 -8.23 15.82
N PRO A 308 12.39 -7.86 16.16
CA PRO A 308 13.46 -8.81 16.46
C PRO A 308 13.18 -9.71 17.67
N ASP A 309 12.47 -9.20 18.68
CA ASP A 309 12.15 -9.93 19.92
C ASP A 309 10.86 -10.78 19.80
N SER A 310 10.15 -10.67 18.67
CA SER A 310 8.97 -11.49 18.41
C SER A 310 9.33 -12.93 18.05
N GLN A 311 8.43 -13.83 18.45
CA GLN A 311 8.40 -15.24 18.07
C GLN A 311 7.60 -15.37 16.77
N HIS A 312 7.98 -16.29 15.88
CA HIS A 312 7.36 -16.43 14.56
C HIS A 312 6.72 -17.83 14.42
N LEU A 313 5.42 -17.91 14.14
CA LEU A 313 4.71 -19.17 13.88
C LEU A 313 4.10 -19.16 12.48
N PHE A 314 4.59 -20.03 11.60
CA PHE A 314 4.08 -20.20 10.25
C PHE A 314 3.01 -21.28 10.23
N LEU A 315 1.80 -20.90 9.85
CA LEU A 315 0.62 -21.75 9.77
C LEU A 315 0.40 -22.08 8.30
N ALA A 316 0.82 -23.28 7.92
CA ALA A 316 0.96 -23.70 6.53
C ALA A 316 -0.25 -24.48 6.03
N ASP A 317 -0.58 -24.28 4.76
CA ASP A 317 -1.54 -25.11 4.03
C ASP A 317 -0.85 -26.45 3.68
N ASP A 318 -1.47 -27.58 4.00
CA ASP A 318 -0.89 -28.92 3.89
C ASP A 318 -1.30 -29.60 2.57
N ASP A 319 -0.60 -29.23 1.50
CA ASP A 319 -0.79 -29.67 0.11
C ASP A 319 -0.38 -31.14 -0.14
N ARG A 320 -0.77 -32.06 0.75
CA ARG A 320 -0.38 -33.48 0.79
C ARG A 320 -0.62 -34.28 -0.51
N LYS A 321 -1.45 -33.78 -1.42
CA LYS A 321 -1.81 -34.42 -2.70
C LYS A 321 -0.95 -33.94 -3.88
N ASN A 322 -0.07 -32.96 -3.68
CA ASN A 322 0.90 -32.47 -4.68
C ASN A 322 2.26 -33.18 -4.51
N THR A 323 2.98 -33.39 -5.61
CA THR A 323 4.35 -33.96 -5.61
C THR A 323 5.33 -33.15 -4.75
N ILE A 324 5.12 -31.83 -4.67
CA ILE A 324 5.86 -30.89 -3.83
C ILE A 324 4.84 -30.15 -2.94
N ASN A 325 4.93 -30.36 -1.62
CA ASN A 325 4.07 -29.71 -0.64
C ASN A 325 4.57 -28.28 -0.34
N LYS A 326 4.30 -27.38 -1.28
CA LYS A 326 4.94 -26.05 -1.40
C LYS A 326 4.65 -25.11 -0.22
N GLY A 327 3.44 -25.20 0.36
CA GLY A 327 3.09 -24.46 1.57
C GLY A 327 3.98 -24.86 2.74
N ILE A 328 4.07 -26.18 3.02
CA ILE A 328 4.94 -26.76 4.04
C ILE A 328 6.43 -26.41 3.81
N GLU A 329 6.92 -26.46 2.56
CA GLU A 329 8.31 -26.10 2.24
C GLU A 329 8.61 -24.62 2.54
N LYS A 330 7.81 -23.70 2.01
CA LYS A 330 8.07 -22.26 2.17
C LYS A 330 7.79 -21.75 3.59
N ALA A 331 6.87 -22.37 4.31
CA ALA A 331 6.69 -22.10 5.73
C ALA A 331 7.86 -22.64 6.58
N ARG A 332 8.50 -23.76 6.18
CA ARG A 332 9.73 -24.28 6.81
C ARG A 332 10.95 -23.42 6.52
N GLU A 333 11.10 -22.93 5.29
CA GLU A 333 12.09 -21.92 4.91
C GLU A 333 11.94 -20.66 5.79
N SER A 334 10.70 -20.17 5.93
CA SER A 334 10.37 -18.99 6.75
C SER A 334 10.65 -19.21 8.24
N ALA A 335 10.37 -20.41 8.76
CA ALA A 335 10.72 -20.80 10.13
C ALA A 335 12.24 -20.75 10.35
N ASN A 336 13.01 -21.38 9.45
CA ASN A 336 14.48 -21.40 9.53
C ASN A 336 15.07 -19.98 9.46
N LEU A 337 14.60 -19.13 8.54
CA LEU A 337 15.05 -17.74 8.35
C LEU A 337 14.78 -16.82 9.56
N THR A 338 13.85 -17.17 10.44
CA THR A 338 13.43 -16.30 11.55
C THR A 338 13.69 -16.89 12.95
N HIS A 339 14.26 -18.11 12.99
CA HIS A 339 14.28 -18.99 14.16
C HIS A 339 12.87 -19.18 14.78
N GLY A 340 11.88 -19.28 13.89
CA GLY A 340 10.48 -19.53 14.19
C GLY A 340 10.11 -21.00 14.14
N HIS A 341 8.81 -21.27 14.20
CA HIS A 341 8.22 -22.60 14.21
C HIS A 341 7.20 -22.78 13.08
N LEU A 342 6.96 -24.04 12.73
CA LEU A 342 6.00 -24.47 11.70
C LEU A 342 4.90 -25.33 12.33
N LEU A 343 3.64 -25.03 12.01
CA LEU A 343 2.48 -25.85 12.31
C LEU A 343 1.57 -25.94 11.08
N SER A 344 1.08 -27.14 10.78
CA SER A 344 0.02 -27.39 9.80
C SER A 344 -1.26 -27.87 10.50
N PRO A 345 -2.44 -27.74 9.88
CA PRO A 345 -3.68 -28.27 10.45
C PRO A 345 -3.64 -29.80 10.53
N SER A 346 -4.10 -30.34 11.67
CA SER A 346 -4.25 -31.78 11.87
C SER A 346 -5.70 -32.21 11.60
N PHE A 347 -5.86 -33.18 10.69
CA PHE A 347 -7.12 -33.67 10.14
C PHE A 347 -7.27 -35.19 10.38
N ILE A 348 -8.51 -35.69 10.49
CA ILE A 348 -8.79 -37.15 10.46
C ILE A 348 -8.75 -37.67 9.02
N VAL A 349 -8.71 -39.00 8.86
CA VAL A 349 -8.62 -39.68 7.56
C VAL A 349 -9.67 -39.15 6.58
N ASP A 350 -10.94 -39.11 6.98
CA ASP A 350 -12.09 -38.65 6.19
C ASP A 350 -11.90 -37.22 5.61
N GLU A 351 -11.32 -36.32 6.39
CA GLU A 351 -11.03 -34.92 5.99
C GLU A 351 -9.83 -34.85 5.02
N GLN A 352 -8.82 -35.70 5.22
CA GLN A 352 -7.67 -35.80 4.31
C GLN A 352 -8.07 -36.43 2.96
N GLU A 353 -8.96 -37.43 2.98
CA GLU A 353 -9.57 -38.03 1.81
C GLU A 353 -10.43 -37.01 1.05
N ALA A 354 -11.31 -36.28 1.76
CA ALA A 354 -12.05 -35.13 1.23
C ALA A 354 -11.14 -34.02 0.67
N GLY A 355 -9.86 -33.99 1.06
CA GLY A 355 -8.84 -33.12 0.49
C GLY A 355 -8.72 -31.76 1.18
N MET A 356 -9.04 -31.68 2.48
CA MET A 356 -8.81 -30.48 3.28
C MET A 356 -7.30 -30.24 3.47
N THR A 357 -6.88 -28.99 3.32
CA THR A 357 -5.45 -28.60 3.43
C THR A 357 -5.21 -27.38 4.33
N ASP A 358 -6.14 -26.43 4.40
CA ASP A 358 -5.95 -25.16 5.12
C ASP A 358 -6.67 -25.10 6.49
N PHE A 359 -6.23 -24.19 7.37
CA PHE A 359 -6.88 -23.98 8.69
C PHE A 359 -8.32 -23.44 8.61
N ASN A 360 -8.79 -22.97 7.45
CA ASN A 360 -10.19 -22.63 7.22
C ASN A 360 -11.02 -23.87 6.86
N ASP A 361 -10.47 -24.87 6.19
CA ASP A 361 -11.18 -26.13 5.95
C ASP A 361 -11.40 -26.86 7.28
N LEU A 362 -10.39 -26.85 8.17
CA LEU A 362 -10.54 -27.30 9.56
C LEU A 362 -11.53 -26.47 10.37
N HIS A 363 -11.65 -25.17 10.08
CA HIS A 363 -12.69 -24.31 10.66
C HIS A 363 -14.09 -24.75 10.18
N ILE A 364 -14.27 -24.98 8.88
CA ILE A 364 -15.56 -25.41 8.31
C ILE A 364 -15.95 -26.82 8.78
N SER A 365 -14.99 -27.74 8.98
CA SER A 365 -15.29 -29.12 9.40
C SER A 365 -15.55 -29.26 10.91
N ARG A 366 -14.88 -28.48 11.77
CA ARG A 366 -14.91 -28.67 13.25
C ARG A 366 -15.10 -27.39 14.08
N GLY A 367 -15.21 -26.23 13.45
CA GLY A 367 -15.39 -24.94 14.13
C GLY A 367 -14.10 -24.32 14.70
N LEU A 368 -14.18 -23.04 15.05
CA LEU A 368 -13.07 -22.26 15.63
C LEU A 368 -12.46 -22.90 16.89
N GLY A 369 -13.21 -23.73 17.62
CA GLY A 369 -12.75 -24.42 18.83
C GLY A 369 -11.56 -25.35 18.58
N THR A 370 -11.61 -26.15 17.51
CA THR A 370 -10.50 -27.05 17.17
C THR A 370 -9.30 -26.28 16.63
N VAL A 371 -9.53 -25.28 15.77
CA VAL A 371 -8.47 -24.38 15.26
C VAL A 371 -7.74 -23.70 16.41
N LYS A 372 -8.48 -23.15 17.38
CA LYS A 372 -7.91 -22.54 18.59
C LYS A 372 -7.10 -23.55 19.40
N SER A 373 -7.65 -24.75 19.60
CA SER A 373 -7.01 -25.80 20.40
C SER A 373 -5.66 -26.22 19.83
N GLN A 374 -5.60 -26.50 18.52
CA GLN A 374 -4.35 -26.90 17.86
C GLN A 374 -3.29 -25.79 17.92
N ILE A 375 -3.68 -24.53 17.69
CA ILE A 375 -2.73 -23.41 17.61
C ILE A 375 -2.28 -22.94 19.00
N GLU A 376 -3.19 -22.74 19.96
CA GLU A 376 -2.81 -22.29 21.31
C GLU A 376 -2.03 -23.38 22.07
N THR A 377 -2.39 -24.67 21.95
CA THR A 377 -1.61 -25.77 22.57
C THR A 377 -0.20 -25.84 21.98
N TYR A 378 -0.03 -25.57 20.69
CA TYR A 378 1.30 -25.49 20.07
C TYR A 378 2.09 -24.26 20.54
N LEU A 379 1.45 -23.08 20.59
CA LEU A 379 2.06 -21.85 21.13
C LEU A 379 2.53 -22.02 22.58
N GLU A 380 1.73 -22.68 23.41
CA GLU A 380 2.07 -23.00 24.81
C GLU A 380 3.22 -24.00 24.92
N ARG A 381 3.28 -25.01 24.02
CA ARG A 381 4.38 -25.99 23.98
C ARG A 381 5.70 -25.36 23.56
N CYS A 382 5.68 -24.44 22.59
CA CYS A 382 6.89 -23.79 22.09
C CYS A 382 7.36 -22.66 23.01
N TRP A 383 6.44 -21.88 23.56
CA TRP A 383 6.74 -20.64 24.30
C TRP A 383 5.90 -20.53 25.58
N PRO A 384 6.07 -21.44 26.56
CA PRO A 384 5.27 -21.47 27.80
C PRO A 384 5.34 -20.17 28.61
N GLN A 385 6.43 -19.39 28.48
CA GLN A 385 6.58 -18.06 29.08
C GLN A 385 5.46 -17.07 28.70
N LEU A 386 4.78 -17.28 27.56
CA LEU A 386 3.66 -16.44 27.12
C LEU A 386 2.44 -16.53 28.04
N LYS A 387 2.25 -17.64 28.77
CA LYS A 387 1.19 -17.79 29.78
C LYS A 387 1.42 -16.93 31.02
N ASN A 388 2.69 -16.66 31.37
CA ASN A 388 3.09 -16.01 32.62
C ASN A 388 3.31 -14.48 32.48
N LYS A 389 2.86 -13.87 31.38
CA LYS A 389 2.86 -12.40 31.24
C LYS A 389 1.81 -11.81 32.19
N PRO A 390 2.15 -10.91 33.12
CA PRO A 390 1.20 -10.45 34.16
C PRO A 390 -0.05 -9.82 33.55
N LYS A 391 -1.19 -10.08 34.18
CA LYS A 391 -2.55 -9.82 33.68
C LYS A 391 -2.71 -8.34 33.27
N ALA A 392 -2.68 -8.08 31.96
CA ALA A 392 -2.64 -6.73 31.42
C ALA A 392 -3.90 -5.90 31.77
N ALA A 393 -3.68 -4.60 31.99
CA ALA A 393 -4.66 -3.67 32.54
C ALA A 393 -5.82 -3.30 31.59
N GLU A 394 -6.76 -2.50 32.12
CA GLU A 394 -8.11 -2.25 31.62
C GLU A 394 -8.24 -1.52 30.26
N LEU A 395 -9.46 -1.53 29.71
CA LEU A 395 -9.83 -0.97 28.41
C LEU A 395 -9.96 0.57 28.39
N ASN A 396 -9.62 1.17 27.25
CA ASN A 396 -9.74 2.61 26.98
C ASN A 396 -11.21 3.11 26.99
N SER A 397 -11.44 4.37 27.40
CA SER A 397 -12.75 5.04 27.26
C SER A 397 -12.70 6.57 27.36
N ILE A 398 -13.73 7.25 26.85
CA ILE A 398 -13.98 8.69 27.03
C ILE A 398 -15.36 8.86 27.68
N THR A 399 -15.49 9.70 28.70
CA THR A 399 -16.76 9.86 29.46
C THR A 399 -17.16 11.34 29.58
N LEU A 400 -18.45 11.61 29.36
CA LEU A 400 -19.17 12.86 29.63
C LEU A 400 -19.45 12.92 31.15
N VAL A 401 -19.13 14.03 31.80
CA VAL A 401 -19.59 14.32 33.17
C VAL A 401 -20.84 15.19 33.07
N GLY A 402 -22.00 14.63 33.39
CA GLY A 402 -23.29 15.34 33.39
C GLY A 402 -23.78 15.55 34.81
N GLU A 403 -24.17 16.78 35.15
CA GLU A 403 -24.53 17.16 36.52
C GLU A 403 -25.95 16.77 36.89
N GLN A 404 -26.04 16.08 38.04
CA GLN A 404 -27.09 16.05 39.06
C GLN A 404 -26.42 15.28 40.24
N ALA A 405 -26.60 15.59 41.52
CA ALA A 405 -27.72 16.27 42.17
C ALA A 405 -27.92 15.77 43.64
N ILE A 406 -26.88 15.78 44.49
CA ILE A 406 -27.03 15.50 45.95
C ILE A 406 -27.66 16.71 46.67
N SER A 407 -28.68 16.43 47.49
CA SER A 407 -29.19 17.30 48.56
C SER A 407 -30.15 16.47 49.45
N PRO A 408 -30.48 16.88 50.69
CA PRO A 408 -29.99 18.01 51.49
C PRO A 408 -28.94 17.53 52.55
N ALA A 409 -28.32 18.34 53.44
CA ALA A 409 -28.89 19.41 54.26
C ALA A 409 -27.93 20.55 54.67
N GLU A 410 -28.55 21.74 54.85
CA GLU A 410 -28.37 22.75 55.91
C GLU A 410 -26.95 23.23 56.31
N THR A 411 -26.66 24.54 56.45
CA THR A 411 -27.51 25.75 56.40
C THR A 411 -26.73 27.02 55.99
N SER A 412 -27.46 28.09 55.65
CA SER A 412 -27.04 29.53 55.61
C SER A 412 -25.83 29.96 54.76
N LYS A 413 -26.09 30.87 53.80
CA LYS A 413 -25.09 31.76 53.15
C LYS A 413 -24.94 33.05 53.98
N PRO A 414 -23.87 33.85 53.78
CA PRO A 414 -23.95 34.91 52.77
C PRO A 414 -22.71 35.10 51.87
N LYS A 415 -22.91 35.77 50.72
CA LYS A 415 -21.89 36.48 49.89
C LYS A 415 -21.73 37.92 50.44
N PRO A 416 -20.69 38.74 50.11
CA PRO A 416 -19.87 38.81 48.87
C PRO A 416 -18.33 38.82 49.17
N ALA A 417 -17.37 39.23 48.32
CA ALA A 417 -17.36 39.98 47.05
C ALA A 417 -16.20 39.59 46.09
N ASN A 418 -16.02 40.37 45.00
CA ASN A 418 -15.10 40.11 43.88
C ASN A 418 -13.66 40.59 44.13
N GLN A 419 -12.68 39.94 43.46
CA GLN A 419 -11.76 40.53 42.46
C GLN A 419 -10.83 39.42 41.92
N GLN A 420 -10.85 39.11 40.61
CA GLN A 420 -10.11 39.77 39.51
C GLN A 420 -8.58 39.70 39.64
N LEU A 421 -7.93 39.03 38.68
CA LEU A 421 -7.10 39.77 37.73
C LEU A 421 -6.99 39.03 36.38
N ASN A 422 -7.51 39.66 35.34
CA ASN A 422 -6.94 39.58 34.00
C ASN A 422 -6.19 40.91 33.78
N ASP A 423 -5.36 41.01 32.75
CA ASP A 423 -4.63 42.24 32.34
C ASP A 423 -3.43 42.64 33.25
N GLN A 424 -2.28 43.10 32.71
CA GLN A 424 -1.84 43.18 31.31
C GLN A 424 -0.30 43.22 31.20
N LEU A 425 0.24 43.72 30.07
CA LEU A 425 1.66 44.07 29.95
C LEU A 425 2.07 45.16 30.97
N LYS A 426 3.37 45.22 31.24
CA LYS A 426 4.11 46.15 32.12
C LYS A 426 3.74 47.64 31.95
N PRO A 427 3.95 48.53 32.97
CA PRO A 427 5.03 48.42 33.98
C PRO A 427 4.76 48.82 35.45
N LEU A 428 5.80 48.62 36.28
CA LEU A 428 6.17 49.21 37.59
C LEU A 428 5.94 48.44 38.93
N THR A 429 7.09 48.13 39.58
CA THR A 429 7.40 48.01 41.03
C THR A 429 6.97 46.81 41.93
N LYS A 430 7.92 45.86 42.10
CA LYS A 430 8.46 45.22 43.35
C LYS A 430 7.64 44.29 44.30
N LEU A 431 8.12 43.02 44.41
CA LEU A 431 8.31 42.14 45.61
C LEU A 431 7.11 41.81 46.56
N GLY A 432 6.80 40.56 46.96
CA GLY A 432 7.27 39.20 46.60
C GLY A 432 6.81 38.07 47.58
N HIS A 433 6.82 36.78 47.16
CA HIS A 433 6.61 35.52 47.95
C HIS A 433 5.16 35.22 48.46
N THR A 434 4.66 34.02 48.90
CA THR A 434 4.89 32.52 48.81
C THR A 434 3.73 31.81 49.59
N ASP A 435 3.33 30.52 49.50
CA ASP A 435 3.27 29.45 48.47
C ASP A 435 2.47 28.21 49.06
N ALA A 436 2.18 27.13 48.28
CA ALA A 436 1.62 25.79 48.66
C ALA A 436 0.17 25.70 49.27
N GLN A 437 -0.64 24.60 49.23
CA GLN A 437 -0.69 23.33 48.44
C GLN A 437 -2.09 22.60 48.51
N THR A 438 -2.47 21.86 47.44
CA THR A 438 -3.24 20.57 47.32
C THR A 438 -4.72 20.30 47.75
N ASP A 439 -5.52 19.80 46.78
CA ASP A 439 -6.37 18.55 46.75
C ASP A 439 -7.67 18.41 47.64
N GLU A 440 -8.73 17.59 47.35
CA GLU A 440 -9.07 16.63 46.25
C GLU A 440 -10.61 16.37 45.96
N ASN A 441 -10.98 15.18 45.42
CA ASN A 441 -12.25 14.66 44.79
C ASN A 441 -13.51 14.49 45.71
N THR A 442 -14.79 14.12 45.36
CA THR A 442 -15.79 14.02 44.22
C THR A 442 -17.14 13.45 44.81
N GLU A 443 -18.36 13.25 44.25
CA GLU A 443 -19.19 13.45 43.00
C GLU A 443 -20.72 13.15 43.36
N ASN A 444 -21.69 13.15 42.40
CA ASN A 444 -22.90 12.25 42.30
C ASN A 444 -24.40 12.78 42.40
N THR A 445 -25.35 11.89 41.99
CA THR A 445 -26.85 11.74 41.98
C THR A 445 -27.78 12.43 40.96
N LYS A 446 -27.90 11.81 39.76
CA LYS A 446 -29.06 11.75 38.81
C LYS A 446 -30.47 11.57 39.47
N PRO A 447 -31.66 11.70 38.79
CA PRO A 447 -31.94 11.51 37.33
C PRO A 447 -33.05 12.35 36.60
N ILE A 448 -33.04 12.33 35.24
CA ILE A 448 -34.13 11.94 34.28
C ILE A 448 -33.77 12.42 32.82
N GLU A 449 -34.25 11.73 31.78
CA GLU A 449 -33.92 11.88 30.33
C GLU A 449 -35.16 12.32 29.48
N PRO A 450 -35.16 12.54 28.12
CA PRO A 450 -34.11 12.26 27.11
C PRO A 450 -33.88 13.27 25.92
N LYS A 451 -32.67 13.20 25.35
CA LYS A 451 -32.26 13.36 23.91
C LYS A 451 -32.74 14.57 23.07
N PRO A 452 -31.80 15.18 22.33
CA PRO A 452 -31.63 14.75 20.92
C PRO A 452 -30.26 14.11 20.66
N ASN A 453 -30.24 12.86 20.20
CA ASN A 453 -29.00 12.09 19.99
C ASN A 453 -28.61 11.99 18.51
N THR A 454 -28.60 13.11 17.79
CA THR A 454 -28.21 13.15 16.38
C THR A 454 -26.68 13.23 16.23
N LEU A 455 -26.10 12.34 15.43
CA LEU A 455 -24.72 12.46 14.98
C LEU A 455 -24.54 13.68 14.05
N PRO A 456 -23.32 14.24 13.92
CA PRO A 456 -23.02 15.19 12.85
C PRO A 456 -23.24 14.60 11.46
N ASP A 457 -23.66 15.42 10.50
CA ASP A 457 -23.98 15.02 9.11
C ASP A 457 -22.87 14.31 8.32
N ARG A 458 -21.62 14.50 8.75
CA ARG A 458 -20.45 13.75 8.23
C ARG A 458 -20.33 12.37 8.88
N ILE A 459 -20.68 12.28 10.16
CA ILE A 459 -20.51 11.11 11.03
C ILE A 459 -21.69 10.15 10.84
N SER A 460 -22.92 10.62 10.67
CA SER A 460 -24.09 9.78 10.31
C SER A 460 -23.93 9.08 8.95
N LYS A 461 -23.16 9.67 8.03
CA LYS A 461 -22.79 9.06 6.74
C LYS A 461 -21.62 8.08 6.85
N LEU A 462 -20.82 8.17 7.92
CA LEU A 462 -19.65 7.32 8.17
C LEU A 462 -19.91 6.17 9.16
N TYR A 463 -20.94 6.26 10.00
CA TYR A 463 -21.28 5.26 11.02
C TYR A 463 -22.75 4.84 11.02
N LEU A 464 -22.98 3.53 11.02
CA LEU A 464 -24.27 2.87 11.19
C LEU A 464 -24.49 2.57 12.68
N GLU A 465 -25.59 3.09 13.24
CA GLU A 465 -26.01 2.81 14.61
C GLU A 465 -26.83 1.52 14.68
N VAL A 466 -26.48 0.63 15.61
CA VAL A 466 -27.28 -0.53 16.03
C VAL A 466 -27.10 -0.69 17.54
N ASP A 467 -28.17 -0.68 18.34
CA ASP A 467 -28.15 -0.85 19.81
C ASP A 467 -27.09 -0.01 20.55
N SER A 468 -27.03 1.29 20.27
CA SER A 468 -26.05 2.23 20.86
C SER A 468 -24.58 1.87 20.56
N LYS A 469 -24.34 1.01 19.57
CA LYS A 469 -23.03 0.65 19.01
C LYS A 469 -22.95 1.23 17.60
N TYR A 470 -21.84 1.89 17.31
CA TYR A 470 -21.62 2.58 16.06
C TYR A 470 -20.56 1.82 15.28
N TYR A 471 -21.03 1.14 14.24
CA TYR A 471 -20.24 0.41 13.27
C TYR A 471 -19.89 1.37 12.12
N PHE A 472 -18.81 1.15 11.39
CA PHE A 472 -18.59 1.97 10.17
C PHE A 472 -19.72 1.68 9.17
N SER A 473 -20.36 2.71 8.59
CA SER A 473 -21.47 2.56 7.62
C SER A 473 -21.08 1.71 6.41
N SER A 474 -19.79 1.64 6.11
CA SER A 474 -19.22 0.79 5.09
C SER A 474 -18.80 -0.61 5.61
N ARG A 475 -18.40 -0.78 6.88
CA ARG A 475 -18.00 -2.08 7.49
C ARG A 475 -18.99 -2.43 8.62
N PRO A 476 -20.23 -2.82 8.32
CA PRO A 476 -21.32 -2.88 9.30
C PRO A 476 -21.16 -3.92 10.44
N LYS A 477 -20.13 -4.79 10.43
CA LYS A 477 -19.72 -5.62 11.59
C LYS A 477 -18.53 -5.06 12.37
N CYS A 478 -17.74 -4.11 11.84
CA CYS A 478 -16.62 -3.54 12.60
C CYS A 478 -17.08 -2.38 13.48
N LEU A 479 -17.16 -2.66 14.78
CA LEU A 479 -17.45 -1.70 15.84
C LEU A 479 -16.39 -0.60 15.88
N ALA A 480 -16.76 0.63 15.52
CA ALA A 480 -15.88 1.78 15.63
C ALA A 480 -15.86 2.31 17.07
N PHE A 481 -17.04 2.48 17.66
CA PHE A 481 -17.23 2.88 19.05
C PHE A 481 -18.58 2.41 19.60
N ILE A 482 -18.69 2.35 20.93
CA ILE A 482 -19.94 2.24 21.67
C ILE A 482 -20.23 3.61 22.25
N ASP A 483 -21.45 4.10 22.09
CA ASP A 483 -21.90 5.38 22.63
C ASP A 483 -23.03 5.14 23.62
N LYS A 484 -22.77 5.37 24.91
CA LYS A 484 -23.77 5.23 25.98
C LYS A 484 -24.50 6.54 26.28
N GLY A 485 -24.56 7.47 25.32
CA GLY A 485 -25.05 8.83 25.48
C GLY A 485 -24.06 9.71 26.25
N ASN A 486 -23.69 9.29 27.47
CA ASN A 486 -22.69 9.94 28.33
C ASN A 486 -21.29 9.30 28.28
N LYS A 487 -21.03 8.33 27.38
CA LYS A 487 -19.73 7.66 27.32
C LYS A 487 -19.42 7.10 25.93
N LEU A 488 -18.34 7.60 25.33
CA LEU A 488 -17.82 7.15 24.03
C LEU A 488 -16.64 6.18 24.27
N GLN A 489 -16.83 4.91 23.96
CA GLN A 489 -15.85 3.84 24.19
C GLN A 489 -15.38 3.27 22.85
N THR A 490 -14.08 3.25 22.59
CA THR A 490 -13.51 2.58 21.40
C THR A 490 -12.36 1.64 21.77
N LYS A 491 -12.23 0.56 21.00
CA LYS A 491 -11.06 -0.34 21.03
C LYS A 491 -9.95 0.13 20.08
N LEU A 492 -10.23 1.12 19.23
CA LEU A 492 -9.33 1.63 18.19
C LEU A 492 -8.52 2.81 18.72
N SER A 493 -7.25 2.91 18.33
CA SER A 493 -6.37 4.06 18.64
C SER A 493 -6.06 4.92 17.40
N HIS A 494 -6.92 4.86 16.38
CA HIS A 494 -6.72 5.54 15.10
C HIS A 494 -7.16 7.00 15.13
N THR A 495 -6.32 7.91 14.60
CA THR A 495 -6.52 9.37 14.63
C THR A 495 -7.89 9.82 14.12
N GLN A 496 -8.39 9.22 13.02
CA GLN A 496 -9.68 9.61 12.44
C GLN A 496 -10.84 9.30 13.40
N VAL A 497 -10.89 8.08 13.96
CA VAL A 497 -11.93 7.66 14.91
C VAL A 497 -11.90 8.54 16.17
N ILE A 498 -10.70 8.91 16.64
CA ILE A 498 -10.55 9.86 17.76
C ILE A 498 -11.13 11.24 17.41
N SER A 499 -10.86 11.76 16.21
CA SER A 499 -11.41 13.05 15.74
C SER A 499 -12.93 13.00 15.54
N ASP A 500 -13.46 11.87 15.08
CA ASP A 500 -14.89 11.64 14.91
C ASP A 500 -15.61 11.56 16.27
N LEU A 501 -15.01 10.88 17.27
CA LEU A 501 -15.51 10.87 18.66
C LEU A 501 -15.53 12.27 19.29
N LEU A 502 -14.48 13.07 19.06
CA LEU A 502 -14.42 14.46 19.51
C LEU A 502 -15.48 15.33 18.81
N SER A 503 -15.76 15.07 17.54
CA SER A 503 -16.82 15.76 16.78
C SER A 503 -18.22 15.46 17.33
N ILE A 504 -18.48 14.22 17.77
CA ILE A 504 -19.74 13.85 18.44
C ILE A 504 -19.85 14.55 19.80
N ALA A 505 -18.80 14.51 20.61
CA ALA A 505 -18.74 15.20 21.88
C ALA A 505 -18.98 16.72 21.71
N LYS A 506 -18.36 17.34 20.70
CA LYS A 506 -18.53 18.77 20.40
C LYS A 506 -19.95 19.13 19.94
N GLN A 507 -20.60 18.32 19.09
CA GLN A 507 -22.00 18.54 18.71
C GLN A 507 -22.98 18.35 19.88
N ARG A 508 -22.62 17.54 20.89
CA ARG A 508 -23.36 17.41 22.14
C ARG A 508 -22.96 18.47 23.20
N ASN A 509 -22.21 19.50 22.81
CA ASN A 509 -21.71 20.57 23.67
C ASN A 509 -20.88 20.08 24.89
N TRP A 510 -20.09 19.01 24.73
CA TRP A 510 -19.16 18.54 25.77
C TRP A 510 -17.93 19.45 25.83
N GLU A 511 -17.99 20.51 26.62
CA GLU A 511 -16.85 21.42 26.80
C GLU A 511 -15.66 20.75 27.49
N PHE A 512 -15.93 19.81 28.40
CA PHE A 512 -14.94 19.10 29.22
C PHE A 512 -15.00 17.58 29.01
N ILE A 513 -13.86 16.96 28.70
CA ILE A 513 -13.75 15.51 28.44
C ILE A 513 -12.67 14.83 29.29
N LYS A 514 -12.99 13.66 29.87
CA LYS A 514 -12.05 12.83 30.65
C LYS A 514 -11.56 11.64 29.82
N LEU A 515 -10.26 11.57 29.53
CA LEU A 515 -9.62 10.50 28.75
C LEU A 515 -9.11 9.36 29.66
N SER A 516 -9.54 8.12 29.43
CA SER A 516 -8.98 6.91 30.03
C SER A 516 -8.42 5.94 28.98
N GLY A 517 -7.38 5.17 29.33
CA GLY A 517 -6.71 4.24 28.43
C GLY A 517 -5.22 4.51 28.19
N THR A 518 -4.67 3.88 27.15
CA THR A 518 -3.23 3.87 26.82
C THR A 518 -2.63 5.27 26.62
N LYS A 519 -1.34 5.44 26.97
CA LYS A 519 -0.62 6.73 26.81
C LYS A 519 -0.70 7.27 25.38
N ALA A 520 -0.58 6.40 24.37
CA ALA A 520 -0.68 6.80 22.96
C ALA A 520 -2.08 7.28 22.57
N PHE A 521 -3.15 6.61 23.00
CA PHE A 521 -4.53 7.05 22.79
C PHE A 521 -4.78 8.41 23.46
N LYS A 522 -4.37 8.55 24.72
CA LYS A 522 -4.48 9.80 25.47
C LYS A 522 -3.71 10.97 24.82
N ARG A 523 -2.47 10.72 24.37
CA ARG A 523 -1.63 11.68 23.62
C ARG A 523 -2.34 12.17 22.37
N GLN A 524 -2.85 11.25 21.56
CA GLN A 524 -3.46 11.58 20.27
C GLN A 524 -4.82 12.28 20.44
N ALA A 525 -5.64 11.85 21.41
CA ALA A 525 -6.90 12.50 21.74
C ALA A 525 -6.71 13.90 22.33
N TRP A 526 -5.69 14.10 23.18
CA TRP A 526 -5.32 15.43 23.67
C TRP A 526 -4.90 16.36 22.52
N LEU A 527 -3.99 15.92 21.65
CA LEU A 527 -3.54 16.71 20.48
C LEU A 527 -4.71 17.14 19.58
N GLN A 528 -5.64 16.23 19.26
CA GLN A 528 -6.79 16.55 18.41
C GLN A 528 -7.79 17.48 19.13
N ALA A 529 -8.10 17.24 20.40
CA ALA A 529 -9.03 18.06 21.18
C ALA A 529 -8.49 19.49 21.42
N SER A 530 -7.18 19.65 21.65
CA SER A 530 -6.54 20.97 21.79
C SER A 530 -6.40 21.74 20.46
N VAL A 531 -6.49 21.08 19.30
CA VAL A 531 -6.68 21.74 18.00
C VAL A 531 -8.14 22.18 17.80
N GLN A 532 -9.10 21.49 18.44
CA GLN A 532 -10.54 21.79 18.37
C GLN A 532 -11.04 22.73 19.49
N ASN A 533 -10.13 23.25 20.33
CA ASN A 533 -10.39 24.08 21.52
C ASN A 533 -11.34 23.44 22.55
N MET A 534 -11.19 22.14 22.82
CA MET A 534 -11.94 21.41 23.86
C MET A 534 -11.09 21.21 25.13
N ASN A 535 -11.69 21.27 26.32
CA ASN A 535 -10.97 21.12 27.58
C ASN A 535 -10.79 19.65 27.96
N VAL A 536 -9.53 19.21 28.12
CA VAL A 536 -9.18 17.79 28.29
C VAL A 536 -8.61 17.53 29.68
N ARG A 537 -9.14 16.52 30.37
CA ARG A 537 -8.58 15.98 31.64
C ARG A 537 -8.14 14.52 31.46
N GLY A 538 -7.14 14.09 32.25
CA GLY A 538 -6.65 12.71 32.27
C GLY A 538 -5.42 12.42 31.40
N TYR A 539 -4.84 13.43 30.73
CA TYR A 539 -3.52 13.39 30.11
C TYR A 539 -2.70 14.62 30.52
N ARG A 540 -1.38 14.47 30.67
CA ARG A 540 -0.44 15.57 30.93
C ARG A 540 0.55 15.61 29.75
N PRO A 541 0.54 16.67 28.92
CA PRO A 541 1.41 16.75 27.74
C PRO A 541 2.88 16.96 28.13
N ASP A 542 3.78 16.49 27.27
CA ASP A 542 5.22 16.71 27.38
C ASP A 542 5.74 17.85 26.45
N LYS A 543 7.05 18.11 26.49
CA LYS A 543 7.69 19.15 25.67
C LYS A 543 7.63 18.88 24.16
N GLU A 544 7.45 17.64 23.72
CA GLU A 544 7.18 17.35 22.31
C GLU A 544 5.72 17.60 21.95
N ASP A 545 4.79 17.26 22.85
CA ASP A 545 3.35 17.41 22.63
C ASP A 545 2.97 18.87 22.43
N VAL A 546 3.55 19.78 23.21
CA VAL A 546 3.37 21.23 23.03
C VAL A 546 3.92 21.68 21.67
N LYS A 547 5.11 21.22 21.26
CA LYS A 547 5.68 21.53 19.93
C LYS A 547 4.80 20.98 18.79
N LYS A 548 4.25 19.78 18.94
CA LYS A 548 3.36 19.13 17.97
C LYS A 548 2.02 19.84 17.89
N LEU A 549 1.46 20.29 19.01
CA LEU A 549 0.25 21.11 19.05
C LEU A 549 0.47 22.46 18.33
N GLN A 550 1.56 23.17 18.63
CA GLN A 550 1.92 24.43 17.94
C GLN A 550 2.06 24.22 16.42
N ALA A 551 2.73 23.16 15.98
CA ALA A 551 2.89 22.81 14.57
C ALA A 551 1.59 22.35 13.87
N LEU A 552 0.56 21.98 14.62
CA LEU A 552 -0.79 21.69 14.11
C LEU A 552 -1.65 22.96 14.06
N GLN A 553 -1.67 23.76 15.13
CA GLN A 553 -2.41 25.02 15.20
C GLN A 553 -1.93 26.02 14.13
N ALA A 554 -0.62 26.13 13.90
CA ALA A 554 -0.05 26.97 12.83
C ALA A 554 -0.44 26.53 11.40
N LYS A 555 -0.98 25.31 11.22
CA LYS A 555 -1.55 24.83 9.94
C LYS A 555 -3.06 25.04 9.83
N SER A 556 -3.70 25.52 10.89
CA SER A 556 -5.14 25.78 10.96
C SER A 556 -5.50 27.27 11.04
N SER A 557 -4.51 28.14 11.27
CA SER A 557 -4.69 29.58 11.52
C SER A 557 -4.58 30.46 10.26
N VAL A 558 -5.18 30.05 9.14
CA VAL A 558 -5.27 30.87 7.91
C VAL A 558 -6.73 31.10 7.55
N PRO A 559 -7.31 32.26 7.89
CA PRO A 559 -8.69 32.60 7.52
C PRO A 559 -8.78 33.17 6.10
N ALA A 560 -9.86 32.84 5.40
CA ALA A 560 -10.61 33.85 4.66
C ALA A 560 -11.55 34.56 5.68
N THR A 561 -12.00 35.81 5.51
CA THR A 561 -12.25 36.55 4.27
C THR A 561 -12.19 38.06 4.54
N GLN A 562 -11.69 38.84 3.59
CA GLN A 562 -12.24 40.17 3.27
C GLN A 562 -11.94 40.48 1.79
N ALA A 563 -12.74 41.34 1.17
CA ALA A 563 -12.75 41.54 -0.29
C ALA A 563 -12.77 43.03 -0.64
N ILE A 564 -12.24 43.36 -1.83
CA ILE A 564 -12.59 44.50 -2.70
C ILE A 564 -11.94 44.27 -4.07
N THR A 565 -12.56 44.82 -5.12
CA THR A 565 -12.16 44.77 -6.54
C THR A 565 -12.25 46.19 -7.13
N PRO A 566 -12.02 46.43 -8.44
CA PRO A 566 -10.89 46.08 -9.30
C PRO A 566 -10.24 47.37 -9.89
N LYS A 567 -9.67 47.30 -11.10
CA LYS A 567 -9.14 48.37 -12.00
C LYS A 567 -7.68 48.79 -11.86
N ASP A 568 -6.97 49.16 -12.93
CA ASP A 568 -7.01 48.72 -14.36
C ASP A 568 -5.79 49.30 -15.13
N GLU A 569 -5.70 49.02 -16.43
CA GLU A 569 -4.87 49.68 -17.47
C GLU A 569 -3.34 49.39 -17.53
N GLN A 570 -2.71 49.27 -18.72
CA GLN A 570 -3.14 48.70 -20.02
C GLN A 570 -1.93 48.52 -20.99
N LEU A 571 -2.16 47.89 -22.17
CA LEU A 571 -1.26 47.75 -23.34
C LEU A 571 0.01 46.87 -23.16
N ASN A 572 0.57 46.18 -24.18
CA ASN A 572 0.04 45.41 -25.33
C ASN A 572 1.15 44.39 -25.74
N GLU A 573 0.87 43.18 -26.25
CA GLU A 573 0.75 42.79 -27.69
C GLU A 573 1.97 43.24 -28.57
N ILE A 574 2.58 42.45 -29.47
CA ILE A 574 2.15 41.32 -30.35
C ILE A 574 3.38 40.35 -30.55
N VAL A 575 3.31 39.08 -31.03
CA VAL A 575 3.00 38.58 -32.40
C VAL A 575 2.65 37.07 -32.36
N GLN A 576 1.79 36.62 -33.28
CA GLN A 576 1.31 35.23 -33.44
C GLN A 576 2.25 34.32 -34.27
N VAL A 577 2.09 32.99 -34.10
CA VAL A 577 2.32 32.01 -35.19
C VAL A 577 0.98 31.34 -35.53
N LYS A 578 0.67 31.18 -36.82
CA LYS A 578 -0.67 30.84 -37.33
C LYS A 578 -0.98 29.33 -37.36
N PRO A 579 -2.27 28.93 -37.24
CA PRO A 579 -2.70 27.55 -37.42
C PRO A 579 -2.74 27.12 -38.90
N SER A 580 -2.82 25.81 -39.13
CA SER A 580 -3.03 25.20 -40.45
C SER A 580 -4.49 25.36 -40.95
N LYS A 581 -4.69 25.18 -42.26
CA LYS A 581 -5.94 25.52 -42.98
C LYS A 581 -7.16 24.72 -42.48
N PRO A 582 -8.37 25.34 -42.46
CA PRO A 582 -9.62 24.64 -42.13
C PRO A 582 -10.01 23.60 -43.20
N LEU A 583 -10.73 22.56 -42.78
CA LEU A 583 -11.15 21.44 -43.61
C LEU A 583 -12.45 21.78 -44.37
N ASP A 584 -12.44 21.75 -45.71
CA ASP A 584 -13.65 21.96 -46.51
C ASP A 584 -14.63 20.77 -46.39
N LYS A 585 -15.87 21.09 -46.01
CA LYS A 585 -16.98 20.14 -45.87
C LYS A 585 -17.34 19.50 -47.22
N GLN A 586 -17.31 20.22 -48.34
CA GLN A 586 -17.70 19.69 -49.65
C GLN A 586 -16.65 18.75 -50.25
N ALA A 587 -15.36 19.12 -50.23
CA ALA A 587 -14.26 18.25 -50.62
C ALA A 587 -14.24 16.96 -49.79
N THR A 588 -14.43 17.07 -48.47
CA THR A 588 -14.48 15.91 -47.57
C THR A 588 -15.64 14.97 -47.90
N LEU A 589 -16.83 15.52 -48.23
CA LEU A 589 -18.00 14.72 -48.63
C LEU A 589 -17.78 14.00 -49.96
N LYS A 590 -17.23 14.67 -50.98
CA LYS A 590 -16.90 14.06 -52.28
C LYS A 590 -15.84 12.95 -52.15
N ALA A 591 -14.81 13.17 -51.34
CA ALA A 591 -13.79 12.15 -51.05
C ALA A 591 -14.39 10.91 -50.36
N ALA A 592 -15.22 11.13 -49.33
CA ALA A 592 -15.91 10.06 -48.63
C ALA A 592 -16.88 9.29 -49.55
N GLN A 593 -17.65 9.98 -50.39
CA GLN A 593 -18.53 9.34 -51.39
C GLN A 593 -17.74 8.46 -52.36
N LYS A 594 -16.64 8.96 -52.92
CA LYS A 594 -15.79 8.19 -53.85
C LYS A 594 -15.17 6.95 -53.21
N PHE A 595 -14.73 7.05 -51.95
CA PHE A 595 -14.27 5.88 -51.17
C PHE A 595 -15.43 4.90 -50.87
N SER A 596 -16.62 5.42 -50.59
CA SER A 596 -17.78 4.59 -50.25
C SER A 596 -18.23 3.67 -51.39
N GLN A 597 -17.92 4.02 -52.65
CA GLN A 597 -18.30 3.27 -53.85
C GLN A 597 -17.54 1.93 -54.00
N SER A 598 -16.43 1.73 -53.29
CA SER A 598 -15.71 0.44 -53.24
C SER A 598 -16.09 -0.42 -52.01
N LEU A 599 -17.24 -0.16 -51.39
CA LEU A 599 -17.75 -0.89 -50.22
C LEU A 599 -19.06 -1.61 -50.56
N GLN A 600 -19.33 -2.74 -49.90
CA GLN A 600 -20.60 -3.46 -50.01
C GLN A 600 -21.78 -2.58 -49.54
N PRO A 601 -23.00 -2.68 -50.11
CA PRO A 601 -24.06 -1.68 -49.94
C PRO A 601 -24.43 -1.34 -48.49
N GLU A 602 -24.56 -2.35 -47.62
CA GLU A 602 -24.91 -2.10 -46.21
C GLU A 602 -23.75 -1.44 -45.43
N ALA A 603 -22.50 -1.76 -45.79
CA ALA A 603 -21.31 -1.11 -45.24
C ALA A 603 -21.16 0.32 -45.76
N GLN A 604 -21.43 0.57 -47.05
CA GLN A 604 -21.47 1.89 -47.66
C GLN A 604 -22.46 2.82 -46.93
N LYS A 605 -23.67 2.31 -46.68
CA LYS A 605 -24.76 3.02 -45.98
C LYS A 605 -24.40 3.34 -44.52
N GLN A 606 -23.79 2.39 -43.80
CA GLN A 606 -23.29 2.64 -42.44
C GLN A 606 -22.10 3.60 -42.40
N PHE A 607 -21.17 3.51 -43.36
CA PHE A 607 -20.02 4.41 -43.48
C PHE A 607 -20.48 5.85 -43.73
N MET A 608 -21.34 6.07 -44.75
CA MET A 608 -21.86 7.40 -45.06
C MET A 608 -22.68 7.98 -43.90
N LYS A 609 -23.49 7.17 -43.19
CA LYS A 609 -24.20 7.62 -41.96
C LYS A 609 -23.21 8.10 -40.87
N LYS A 610 -22.09 7.40 -40.66
CA LYS A 610 -21.04 7.81 -39.71
C LYS A 610 -20.31 9.07 -40.17
N VAL A 611 -20.02 9.22 -41.46
CA VAL A 611 -19.38 10.42 -42.03
C VAL A 611 -20.27 11.65 -41.90
N MET A 612 -21.55 11.56 -42.27
CA MET A 612 -22.50 12.66 -42.15
C MET A 612 -22.66 13.13 -40.71
N HIS A 613 -22.87 12.19 -39.77
CA HIS A 613 -22.97 12.51 -38.35
C HIS A 613 -21.71 13.19 -37.80
N LYS A 614 -20.51 12.81 -38.27
CA LYS A 614 -19.26 13.50 -37.93
C LYS A 614 -19.20 14.92 -38.50
N LEU A 615 -19.60 15.12 -39.76
CA LEU A 615 -19.62 16.42 -40.44
C LEU A 615 -20.77 17.35 -39.99
N GLU A 616 -21.78 16.81 -39.32
CA GLU A 616 -22.78 17.57 -38.56
C GLU A 616 -22.16 18.05 -37.24
N HIS A 617 -21.62 17.13 -36.42
CA HIS A 617 -20.97 17.48 -35.16
C HIS A 617 -19.76 18.43 -35.29
N PHE A 618 -19.03 18.40 -36.41
CA PHE A 618 -17.88 19.28 -36.63
C PHE A 618 -18.24 20.73 -37.01
N PHE A 619 -19.48 20.96 -37.46
CA PHE A 619 -19.93 22.28 -37.95
C PHE A 619 -21.10 22.86 -37.14
N LEU A 620 -21.63 22.14 -36.15
CA LEU A 620 -22.70 22.61 -35.26
C LEU A 620 -22.19 22.94 -33.84
N LYS A 621 -21.53 24.10 -33.72
CA LYS A 621 -21.72 25.00 -32.57
C LYS A 621 -21.23 26.43 -32.89
N PRO A 622 -22.09 27.46 -32.80
CA PRO A 622 -21.65 28.86 -32.95
C PRO A 622 -20.84 29.30 -31.72
N GLN A 623 -19.94 30.26 -31.91
CA GLN A 623 -19.25 30.93 -30.80
C GLN A 623 -20.20 31.89 -30.08
N LYS A 624 -20.20 31.84 -28.75
CA LYS A 624 -20.53 32.98 -27.88
C LYS A 624 -19.58 33.02 -26.69
N THR A 625 -19.32 34.22 -26.21
CA THR A 625 -18.10 34.61 -25.50
C THR A 625 -18.15 34.50 -23.98
N GLU A 626 -16.93 34.53 -23.42
CA GLU A 626 -16.53 35.30 -22.23
C GLU A 626 -16.43 34.71 -20.79
N HIS A 627 -15.36 35.19 -20.15
CA HIS A 627 -15.01 35.23 -18.72
C HIS A 627 -14.67 33.94 -17.96
N LEU A 628 -14.26 34.13 -16.70
CA LEU A 628 -12.92 33.70 -16.23
C LEU A 628 -12.91 32.50 -15.26
N SER A 629 -11.89 31.64 -15.42
CA SER A 629 -11.14 30.88 -14.39
C SER A 629 -11.89 30.41 -13.12
N THR A 630 -11.96 29.10 -12.82
CA THR A 630 -10.85 28.34 -12.20
C THR A 630 -11.21 26.85 -12.01
N GLN A 631 -10.21 25.98 -11.75
CA GLN A 631 -10.28 24.60 -11.19
C GLN A 631 -11.43 23.68 -11.70
N THR A 632 -11.16 22.56 -12.40
CA THR A 632 -10.61 21.34 -11.77
C THR A 632 -10.34 20.27 -12.84
N ILE A 633 -9.22 19.55 -12.75
CA ILE A 633 -8.90 18.43 -13.64
C ILE A 633 -9.73 17.19 -13.26
N LYS A 634 -10.45 16.60 -14.22
CA LYS A 634 -10.98 15.23 -14.11
C LYS A 634 -10.01 14.23 -14.72
N GLU A 635 -9.76 13.10 -14.04
CA GLU A 635 -8.99 11.99 -14.61
C GLU A 635 -9.70 11.38 -15.84
N PRO A 636 -8.97 11.07 -16.93
CA PRO A 636 -9.47 10.23 -18.00
C PRO A 636 -9.64 8.77 -17.53
N GLN A 637 -10.76 8.15 -17.86
CA GLN A 637 -10.97 6.71 -17.65
C GLN A 637 -10.25 5.91 -18.75
N HIS A 638 -9.23 5.13 -18.39
CA HIS A 638 -8.65 4.12 -19.29
C HIS A 638 -8.13 2.91 -18.50
N ASP A 639 -9.03 1.97 -18.19
CA ASP A 639 -8.70 0.63 -17.66
C ASP A 639 -9.90 -0.33 -17.94
N GLN A 640 -10.42 -0.28 -19.18
CA GLN A 640 -11.47 -1.18 -19.70
C GLN A 640 -11.12 -1.66 -21.13
N GLN A 641 -10.39 -2.76 -21.21
CA GLN A 641 -10.47 -3.85 -22.21
C GLN A 641 -9.39 -4.89 -21.85
N LEU A 642 -9.49 -6.11 -22.40
CA LEU A 642 -8.70 -7.28 -22.00
C LEU A 642 -9.03 -7.84 -20.59
N GLU A 643 -10.33 -8.00 -20.29
CA GLU A 643 -10.85 -9.10 -19.44
C GLU A 643 -11.57 -10.09 -20.38
N HIS A 644 -10.83 -11.06 -20.94
CA HIS A 644 -11.31 -12.26 -21.63
C HIS A 644 -10.28 -13.39 -21.39
#